data_AF-A0A7G1I1E3-F1
#
_entry.id   AF-A0A7G1I1E3-F1
#
_cell.length_a   1.000
_cell.length_b   1.000
_cell.length_c   1.000
_cell.angle_alpha   90.00
_cell.angle_beta   90.00
_cell.angle_gamma   90.00
#
_symmetry.space_group_name_H-M   'P 1'
#
loop_
_entity.id
_entity.type
_entity.pdbx_description
1 polymer ?
#
loop_
_entity_poly.entity_id
_entity_poly.type
_entity_poly.pdbx_seq_one_letter_code
_entity_poly.pdbx_strand_id
1 'polypeptide(L)'
;MRKTNLLLLLFLFIAGQLFAGIIYVKPGEESSAWEGKKNVYTSIAEAYAASKNMDEIWVSAGTYQLEATIALASKTVSFYGGFVGTESMAAERALKPNGNPWDFVNETIIEPGASFPSGKRLIESNSSMGQYAIDGFIFQKNNNSVAQVRNGGAIRNCIFRNNTGNQLVRMWGNCSLENSYVHDNTVNVDGAVWGGGNSATQKAKILNVRIENNVYGTGNTGCAVFCYGNVAAVNCVISGTNAGADKRGSAIYVGGAGGEFIQILVYNNNGIPVYCAKPANFINCTLVNNDASAGLMTLNGISSVYNCVMIGNGEKAIDGSVSTSKIANLAADFEIPASVEKAYPMTFDEVKFIAPTSFKGVPENITEEQKTELANADWRVTDESAIINLGKKSYFPLDEYEVDLAGNDRVLNTNIDLGVYETASEKAPVYPEEGDKPKPEGKYRYVKESEESTAWSNMGLPEANIFTSLAEAIASVEDGAGEIWIAKGTYKMSATLDLIQGVNIYGGFAGTETDIEQREKGESGYLWDFVNETIIEPAADFSGTRLINQAGTSGSVATIVDGITVQNSTKGSAFGIATATTVQNCIFRNNVGTEAGIAATLYSRAILKDSYVYNNKSDNGAVYTGGTNASNIAKVLNVRFEGNTYNTKIENGVGLRANQYSNIQACEFYNNSSKKDTDMGRGSAIYSHTATNEFYHCLIYNNDGLPVFLNGGKFLNATIANNRCNEAIYLAGTDRENVVANCLVIGNRTIEDKPAKAVDIASAENTGNTVASLGTDYEWETTPSYIKNSYTLTANEVKFVAPTDFVGISTTDEQKAMFSAEGWKVEGTSEIIDKGDNSFWSDAAPMFDFDGNNRFQDGAIDLGVYETKKDVSVSIENNEMNACDIYAVEGGIIVDCMTNAIMEIYNVAGQVIESVNIEEGQNRYNLASGIYIIHLKVADGIVVRKVLVQ
;
A
#
# COMPACT_ATOMS: atom_id res chain seq x y z
N MET A 1 -2.80 -8.13 -7.39
CA MET A 1 -4.19 -8.65 -7.36
C MET A 1 -4.77 -8.48 -5.96
N ARG A 2 -5.42 -7.35 -5.67
CA ARG A 2 -6.20 -7.17 -4.43
C ARG A 2 -7.61 -7.72 -4.65
N LYS A 3 -7.90 -8.87 -4.05
CA LYS A 3 -9.27 -9.34 -3.82
C LYS A 3 -9.87 -8.46 -2.73
N THR A 4 -10.92 -7.73 -3.07
CA THR A 4 -11.80 -7.06 -2.11
C THR A 4 -12.59 -8.15 -1.38
N ASN A 5 -12.37 -8.27 -0.07
CA ASN A 5 -13.10 -9.15 0.83
C ASN A 5 -14.61 -8.91 0.73
N LEU A 6 -15.30 -9.91 0.21
CA LEU A 6 -16.72 -10.13 0.40
C LEU A 6 -16.89 -10.71 1.82
N LEU A 7 -17.41 -9.90 2.72
CA LEU A 7 -17.69 -10.26 4.11
C LEU A 7 -18.77 -11.38 4.14
N LEU A 8 -18.38 -12.65 4.28
CA LEU A 8 -19.31 -13.74 4.59
C LEU A 8 -19.24 -14.06 6.09
N LEU A 9 -19.99 -13.32 6.89
CA LEU A 9 -20.19 -13.63 8.32
C LEU A 9 -21.24 -14.75 8.47
N LEU A 10 -20.79 -15.97 8.75
CA LEU A 10 -21.64 -17.07 9.20
C LEU A 10 -21.73 -17.04 10.73
N PHE A 11 -22.77 -16.40 11.29
CA PHE A 11 -23.21 -16.68 12.66
C PHE A 11 -24.68 -17.10 12.64
N LEU A 12 -24.93 -18.32 13.12
CA LEU A 12 -26.27 -18.87 13.35
C LEU A 12 -27.00 -18.00 14.39
N PHE A 13 -27.87 -17.11 13.91
CA PHE A 13 -29.05 -16.67 14.64
C PHE A 13 -30.27 -17.27 13.95
N ILE A 14 -30.94 -18.21 14.63
CA ILE A 14 -32.24 -18.72 14.21
C ILE A 14 -33.28 -17.61 14.43
N ALA A 15 -33.40 -16.73 13.45
CA ALA A 15 -34.53 -15.86 13.18
C ALA A 15 -34.43 -15.36 11.72
N GLY A 16 -34.92 -16.17 10.77
CA GLY A 16 -35.22 -15.77 9.38
C GLY A 16 -34.16 -14.94 8.64
N GLN A 17 -33.02 -15.53 8.27
CA GLN A 17 -32.09 -14.93 7.32
C GLN A 17 -32.77 -14.79 5.94
N LEU A 18 -33.01 -13.54 5.52
CA LEU A 18 -33.35 -13.19 4.13
C LEU A 18 -32.09 -13.33 3.28
N PHE A 19 -31.94 -14.43 2.55
CA PHE A 19 -31.01 -14.50 1.42
C PHE A 19 -31.45 -13.48 0.36
N ALA A 20 -30.51 -12.74 -0.22
CA ALA A 20 -30.72 -11.93 -1.41
C ALA A 20 -31.31 -12.81 -2.54
N GLY A 21 -32.50 -12.46 -3.04
CA GLY A 21 -33.10 -13.14 -4.18
C GLY A 21 -32.58 -12.58 -5.50
N ILE A 22 -32.50 -13.42 -6.53
CA ILE A 22 -32.23 -12.99 -7.90
C ILE A 22 -33.56 -12.84 -8.63
N ILE A 23 -33.77 -11.68 -9.23
CA ILE A 23 -34.90 -11.35 -10.11
C ILE A 23 -34.34 -11.15 -11.51
N TYR A 24 -35.03 -11.73 -12.51
CA TYR A 24 -34.55 -11.76 -13.88
C TYR A 24 -35.37 -10.84 -14.77
N VAL A 25 -34.74 -10.17 -15.72
CA VAL A 25 -35.39 -9.30 -16.69
C VAL A 25 -34.97 -9.66 -18.11
N LYS A 26 -35.94 -9.80 -19.02
CA LYS A 26 -35.73 -10.17 -20.44
C LYS A 26 -36.37 -9.17 -21.41
N PRO A 27 -35.88 -9.03 -22.65
CA PRO A 27 -36.45 -8.09 -23.61
C PRO A 27 -37.75 -8.64 -24.21
N GLY A 28 -38.89 -8.21 -23.68
CA GLY A 28 -40.22 -8.59 -24.16
C GLY A 28 -40.56 -10.08 -23.96
N GLU A 29 -41.80 -10.45 -24.29
CA GLU A 29 -42.32 -11.80 -24.02
C GLU A 29 -41.67 -12.89 -24.88
N GLU A 30 -41.32 -12.56 -26.13
CA GLU A 30 -40.77 -13.49 -27.14
C GLU A 30 -39.32 -13.92 -26.86
N SER A 31 -38.63 -13.28 -25.90
CA SER A 31 -37.25 -13.66 -25.56
C SER A 31 -37.20 -14.96 -24.75
N SER A 32 -36.27 -15.85 -25.12
CA SER A 32 -35.96 -17.08 -24.37
C SER A 32 -34.97 -16.87 -23.21
N ALA A 33 -34.53 -15.63 -22.97
CA ALA A 33 -33.64 -15.35 -21.84
C ALA A 33 -34.32 -15.75 -20.52
N TRP A 34 -33.55 -16.41 -19.65
CA TRP A 34 -33.97 -16.92 -18.35
C TRP A 34 -35.08 -18.00 -18.42
N GLU A 35 -35.18 -18.73 -19.53
CA GLU A 35 -36.11 -19.85 -19.66
C GLU A 35 -35.93 -20.86 -18.51
N GLY A 36 -37.05 -21.26 -17.90
CA GLY A 36 -37.06 -22.15 -16.74
C GLY A 36 -36.76 -21.48 -15.39
N LYS A 37 -36.35 -20.20 -15.35
CA LYS A 37 -36.22 -19.44 -14.09
C LYS A 37 -37.58 -18.93 -13.60
N LYS A 38 -37.67 -18.63 -12.30
CA LYS A 38 -38.84 -17.98 -11.67
C LYS A 38 -38.56 -16.48 -11.50
N ASN A 39 -39.61 -15.67 -11.34
CA ASN A 39 -39.51 -14.21 -11.18
C ASN A 39 -38.82 -13.51 -12.37
N VAL A 40 -39.26 -13.87 -13.58
CA VAL A 40 -38.80 -13.27 -14.84
C VAL A 40 -39.79 -12.18 -15.26
N TYR A 41 -39.31 -10.97 -15.48
CA TYR A 41 -40.09 -9.80 -15.87
C TYR A 41 -39.65 -9.27 -17.24
N THR A 42 -40.52 -8.52 -17.91
CA THR A 42 -40.17 -7.80 -19.16
C THR A 42 -39.89 -6.32 -18.92
N SER A 43 -40.06 -5.85 -17.68
CA SER A 43 -39.85 -4.46 -17.26
C SER A 43 -38.93 -4.39 -16.04
N ILE A 44 -37.89 -3.56 -16.12
CA ILE A 44 -36.97 -3.30 -14.99
C ILE A 44 -37.72 -2.61 -13.83
N ALA A 45 -38.69 -1.74 -14.13
CA ALA A 45 -39.48 -1.08 -13.11
C ALA A 45 -40.37 -2.07 -12.33
N GLU A 46 -40.96 -3.05 -13.02
CA GLU A 46 -41.75 -4.11 -12.37
C GLU A 46 -40.88 -5.05 -11.55
N ALA A 47 -39.70 -5.43 -12.07
CA ALA A 47 -38.71 -6.22 -11.35
C ALA A 47 -38.28 -5.51 -10.05
N TYR A 48 -37.98 -4.22 -10.11
CA TYR A 48 -37.65 -3.43 -8.92
C TYR A 48 -38.84 -3.29 -7.95
N ALA A 49 -40.07 -3.12 -8.46
CA ALA A 49 -41.26 -3.10 -7.60
C ALA A 49 -41.43 -4.42 -6.81
N ALA A 50 -41.19 -5.55 -7.48
CA ALA A 50 -41.25 -6.89 -6.90
C ALA A 50 -40.08 -7.25 -5.98
N SER A 51 -38.93 -6.59 -6.14
CA SER A 51 -37.71 -6.83 -5.36
C SER A 51 -37.88 -6.57 -3.86
N LYS A 52 -37.01 -7.17 -3.07
CA LYS A 52 -36.83 -6.97 -1.63
C LYS A 52 -35.45 -6.36 -1.36
N ASN A 53 -35.24 -5.95 -0.12
CA ASN A 53 -33.93 -5.43 0.28
C ASN A 53 -32.86 -6.51 0.12
N MET A 54 -31.72 -6.11 -0.45
CA MET A 54 -30.57 -6.93 -0.84
C MET A 54 -30.76 -7.80 -2.07
N ASP A 55 -31.92 -7.79 -2.74
CA ASP A 55 -32.09 -8.54 -3.99
C ASP A 55 -31.18 -8.02 -5.11
N GLU A 56 -30.95 -8.88 -6.10
CA GLU A 56 -30.27 -8.56 -7.35
C GLU A 56 -31.25 -8.62 -8.52
N ILE A 57 -31.10 -7.68 -9.46
CA ILE A 57 -31.84 -7.65 -10.71
C ILE A 57 -30.87 -7.90 -11.86
N TRP A 58 -31.00 -9.06 -12.50
CA TRP A 58 -30.18 -9.47 -13.64
C TRP A 58 -30.94 -9.24 -14.93
N VAL A 59 -30.38 -8.40 -15.80
CA VAL A 59 -31.02 -7.93 -17.03
C VAL A 59 -30.24 -8.48 -18.21
N SER A 60 -30.91 -9.25 -19.06
CA SER A 60 -30.28 -9.83 -20.25
C SER A 60 -30.03 -8.78 -21.35
N ALA A 61 -29.35 -9.21 -22.42
CA ALA A 61 -29.05 -8.39 -23.57
C ALA A 61 -30.34 -7.88 -24.20
N GLY A 62 -30.34 -6.61 -24.60
CA GLY A 62 -31.51 -5.98 -25.21
C GLY A 62 -31.59 -4.49 -24.94
N THR A 63 -32.56 -3.84 -25.58
CA THR A 63 -32.89 -2.44 -25.34
C THR A 63 -34.14 -2.34 -24.49
N TYR A 64 -34.03 -1.66 -23.35
CA TYR A 64 -35.10 -1.48 -22.37
C TYR A 64 -35.47 0.00 -22.31
N GLN A 65 -36.67 0.30 -22.80
CA GLN A 65 -37.24 1.63 -22.73
C GLN A 65 -37.91 1.83 -21.36
N LEU A 66 -37.48 2.86 -20.64
CA LEU A 66 -38.10 3.25 -19.38
C LEU A 66 -39.19 4.28 -19.65
N GLU A 67 -40.40 4.06 -19.14
CA GLU A 67 -41.50 5.04 -19.21
C GLU A 67 -41.53 5.97 -17.98
N ALA A 68 -40.72 5.67 -16.95
CA ALA A 68 -40.53 6.50 -15.76
C ALA A 68 -39.17 6.23 -15.10
N THR A 69 -38.72 7.16 -14.26
CA THR A 69 -37.49 7.00 -13.46
C THR A 69 -37.56 5.78 -12.53
N ILE A 70 -36.48 4.98 -12.50
CA ILE A 70 -36.27 3.99 -11.45
C ILE A 70 -35.78 4.71 -10.19
N ALA A 71 -36.71 5.02 -9.28
CA ALA A 71 -36.43 5.72 -8.03
C ALA A 71 -36.06 4.74 -6.90
N LEU A 72 -34.77 4.70 -6.56
CA LEU A 72 -34.23 3.92 -5.46
C LEU A 72 -34.45 4.68 -4.14
N ALA A 73 -35.52 4.33 -3.42
CA ALA A 73 -36.00 5.10 -2.29
C ALA A 73 -36.02 4.35 -0.95
N SER A 74 -36.32 3.04 -0.96
CA SER A 74 -36.61 2.27 0.27
C SER A 74 -36.03 0.85 0.32
N LYS A 75 -35.31 0.42 -0.72
CA LYS A 75 -34.71 -0.91 -0.81
C LYS A 75 -33.31 -0.80 -1.42
N THR A 76 -32.36 -1.48 -0.82
CA THR A 76 -31.00 -1.65 -1.34
C THR A 76 -31.05 -2.79 -2.36
N VAL A 77 -30.93 -2.49 -3.66
CA VAL A 77 -31.07 -3.48 -4.74
C VAL A 77 -29.96 -3.24 -5.75
N SER A 78 -29.26 -4.29 -6.12
CA SER A 78 -28.19 -4.22 -7.14
C SER A 78 -28.73 -4.60 -8.52
N PHE A 79 -28.29 -3.89 -9.54
CA PHE A 79 -28.67 -4.09 -10.93
C PHE A 79 -27.45 -4.52 -11.73
N TYR A 80 -27.61 -5.57 -12.53
CA TYR A 80 -26.56 -6.12 -13.37
C TYR A 80 -27.09 -6.33 -14.79
N GLY A 81 -26.50 -5.65 -15.77
CA GLY A 81 -26.65 -5.89 -17.20
C GLY A 81 -25.48 -6.70 -17.75
N GLY A 82 -25.48 -7.03 -19.04
CA GLY A 82 -24.38 -7.78 -19.67
C GLY A 82 -24.61 -9.28 -19.85
N PHE A 83 -25.82 -9.77 -19.55
CA PHE A 83 -26.14 -11.21 -19.58
C PHE A 83 -26.69 -11.66 -20.94
N VAL A 84 -26.37 -12.89 -21.36
CA VAL A 84 -27.11 -13.63 -22.40
C VAL A 84 -28.51 -14.01 -21.91
N GLY A 85 -28.63 -14.43 -20.65
CA GLY A 85 -29.85 -14.98 -20.07
C GLY A 85 -29.79 -16.47 -19.70
N THR A 86 -28.59 -17.06 -19.66
CA THR A 86 -28.37 -18.47 -19.29
C THR A 86 -27.49 -18.64 -18.06
N GLU A 87 -26.95 -17.53 -17.54
CA GLU A 87 -25.93 -17.50 -16.52
C GLU A 87 -26.44 -17.96 -15.15
N SER A 88 -25.52 -18.50 -14.35
CA SER A 88 -25.76 -18.95 -12.97
C SER A 88 -25.12 -18.02 -11.92
N MET A 89 -24.16 -17.18 -12.32
CA MET A 89 -23.54 -16.13 -11.49
C MET A 89 -23.16 -14.89 -12.33
N ALA A 90 -23.13 -13.72 -11.70
CA ALA A 90 -22.83 -12.44 -12.37
C ALA A 90 -21.43 -12.37 -13.02
N ALA A 91 -20.49 -13.22 -12.60
CA ALA A 91 -19.15 -13.31 -13.17
C ALA A 91 -19.10 -14.03 -14.54
N GLU A 92 -20.16 -14.72 -14.94
CA GLU A 92 -20.24 -15.42 -16.24
C GLU A 92 -20.54 -14.48 -17.42
N ARG A 93 -20.81 -13.19 -17.16
CA ARG A 93 -21.06 -12.18 -18.20
C ARG A 93 -19.83 -12.02 -19.10
N ALA A 94 -19.98 -12.32 -20.38
CA ALA A 94 -18.88 -12.28 -21.34
C ALA A 94 -18.47 -10.85 -21.72
N LEU A 95 -17.18 -10.56 -21.68
CA LEU A 95 -16.56 -9.35 -22.21
C LEU A 95 -16.07 -9.57 -23.66
N LYS A 96 -16.06 -8.51 -24.48
CA LYS A 96 -15.51 -8.53 -25.84
C LYS A 96 -14.01 -8.87 -25.76
N PRO A 97 -13.46 -9.69 -26.67
CA PRO A 97 -12.03 -9.99 -26.70
C PRO A 97 -11.20 -8.69 -26.78
N ASN A 98 -10.20 -8.55 -25.90
CA ASN A 98 -9.39 -7.32 -25.75
C ASN A 98 -10.20 -6.05 -25.44
N GLY A 99 -11.46 -6.19 -25.00
CA GLY A 99 -12.31 -5.08 -24.59
C GLY A 99 -11.97 -4.54 -23.21
N ASN A 100 -12.42 -3.32 -22.95
CA ASN A 100 -12.36 -2.71 -21.62
C ASN A 100 -13.34 -3.39 -20.65
N PRO A 101 -13.25 -3.14 -19.33
CA PRO A 101 -14.16 -3.75 -18.35
C PRO A 101 -15.66 -3.47 -18.56
N TRP A 102 -16.01 -2.44 -19.34
CA TRP A 102 -17.39 -2.07 -19.70
C TRP A 102 -17.84 -2.64 -21.05
N ASP A 103 -16.96 -3.30 -21.80
CA ASP A 103 -17.23 -3.82 -23.15
C ASP A 103 -17.84 -5.23 -23.10
N PHE A 104 -19.05 -5.36 -22.57
CA PHE A 104 -19.79 -6.63 -22.58
C PHE A 104 -20.16 -7.06 -24.01
N VAL A 105 -20.04 -8.36 -24.31
CA VAL A 105 -20.52 -8.95 -25.57
C VAL A 105 -22.04 -8.75 -25.71
N ASN A 106 -22.74 -8.90 -24.60
CA ASN A 106 -24.19 -8.92 -24.53
C ASN A 106 -24.69 -7.59 -23.97
N GLU A 107 -24.88 -6.60 -24.84
CA GLU A 107 -25.19 -5.24 -24.41
C GLU A 107 -26.61 -5.12 -23.82
N THR A 108 -26.69 -4.56 -22.61
CA THR A 108 -27.96 -4.16 -21.98
C THR A 108 -28.09 -2.64 -22.04
N ILE A 109 -28.99 -2.16 -22.90
CA ILE A 109 -29.15 -0.75 -23.24
C ILE A 109 -30.39 -0.18 -22.54
N ILE A 110 -30.24 0.94 -21.84
CA ILE A 110 -31.32 1.68 -21.18
C ILE A 110 -31.53 3.01 -21.89
N GLU A 111 -32.78 3.27 -22.30
CA GLU A 111 -33.18 4.50 -23.00
C GLU A 111 -34.51 5.04 -22.44
N PRO A 112 -34.80 6.34 -22.58
CA PRO A 112 -36.14 6.86 -22.33
C PRO A 112 -37.13 6.32 -23.39
N GLY A 113 -38.28 5.83 -22.92
CA GLY A 113 -39.44 5.50 -23.74
C GLY A 113 -40.23 6.73 -24.17
N ALA A 114 -41.25 6.52 -25.01
CA ALA A 114 -42.02 7.61 -25.61
C ALA A 114 -42.77 8.48 -24.57
N SER A 115 -43.10 7.92 -23.41
CA SER A 115 -43.81 8.60 -22.33
C SER A 115 -42.88 9.08 -21.20
N PHE A 116 -41.56 8.89 -21.34
CA PHE A 116 -40.61 9.24 -20.30
C PHE A 116 -40.65 10.75 -20.00
N PRO A 117 -40.81 11.18 -18.74
CA PRO A 117 -40.97 12.60 -18.44
C PRO A 117 -39.69 13.39 -18.75
N SER A 118 -39.85 14.51 -19.47
CA SER A 118 -38.76 15.46 -19.73
C SER A 118 -38.14 15.95 -18.42
N GLY A 119 -36.81 16.08 -18.38
CA GLY A 119 -36.12 16.60 -17.20
C GLY A 119 -36.01 15.58 -16.05
N LYS A 120 -36.09 14.28 -16.32
CA LYS A 120 -35.89 13.21 -15.32
C LYS A 120 -34.66 12.35 -15.60
N ARG A 121 -34.18 11.67 -14.54
CA ARG A 121 -33.09 10.69 -14.61
C ARG A 121 -33.64 9.31 -14.91
N LEU A 122 -32.90 8.50 -15.65
CA LEU A 122 -33.27 7.10 -15.91
C LEU A 122 -33.28 6.31 -14.59
N ILE A 123 -32.24 6.51 -13.77
CA ILE A 123 -32.12 5.91 -12.45
C ILE A 123 -31.68 6.95 -11.42
N GLU A 124 -32.33 6.98 -10.25
CA GLU A 124 -31.93 7.87 -9.18
C GLU A 124 -32.09 7.26 -7.80
N SER A 125 -31.07 7.43 -6.96
CA SER A 125 -31.16 7.29 -5.52
C SER A 125 -31.14 8.67 -4.87
N ASN A 126 -32.12 8.94 -4.01
CA ASN A 126 -32.23 10.21 -3.26
C ASN A 126 -32.03 10.03 -1.75
N SER A 127 -32.00 8.79 -1.25
CA SER A 127 -31.78 8.43 0.15
C SER A 127 -30.41 7.80 0.40
N SER A 128 -29.90 7.90 1.63
CA SER A 128 -28.77 7.08 2.06
C SER A 128 -29.27 5.66 2.30
N MET A 129 -28.72 4.68 1.58
CA MET A 129 -29.12 3.27 1.65
C MET A 129 -27.91 2.40 1.99
N GLY A 130 -28.10 1.08 2.11
CA GLY A 130 -26.99 0.14 2.19
C GLY A 130 -26.16 0.11 0.89
N GLN A 131 -25.16 -0.76 0.81
CA GLN A 131 -24.35 -0.89 -0.41
C GLN A 131 -25.17 -1.50 -1.56
N TYR A 132 -25.15 -0.88 -2.73
CA TYR A 132 -25.77 -1.40 -3.96
C TYR A 132 -24.94 -1.02 -5.20
N ALA A 133 -25.11 -1.78 -6.27
CA ALA A 133 -24.41 -1.54 -7.53
C ALA A 133 -25.35 -1.34 -8.72
N ILE A 134 -24.94 -0.53 -9.68
CA ILE A 134 -25.47 -0.45 -11.05
C ILE A 134 -24.32 -0.84 -11.97
N ASP A 135 -24.40 -2.02 -12.59
CA ASP A 135 -23.27 -2.68 -13.25
C ASP A 135 -23.62 -3.13 -14.67
N GLY A 136 -22.79 -2.79 -15.66
CA GLY A 136 -22.88 -3.41 -16.99
C GLY A 136 -23.99 -2.89 -17.89
N PHE A 137 -24.39 -1.62 -17.73
CA PHE A 137 -25.43 -0.98 -18.53
C PHE A 137 -24.86 0.07 -19.49
N ILE A 138 -25.50 0.19 -20.65
CA ILE A 138 -25.32 1.30 -21.58
C ILE A 138 -26.50 2.25 -21.44
N PHE A 139 -26.27 3.46 -20.97
CA PHE A 139 -27.30 4.51 -20.89
C PHE A 139 -27.17 5.48 -22.07
N GLN A 140 -28.23 5.62 -22.85
CA GLN A 140 -28.21 6.50 -24.03
C GLN A 140 -29.52 7.25 -24.32
N LYS A 141 -29.39 8.31 -25.13
CA LYS A 141 -30.48 9.16 -25.63
C LYS A 141 -31.31 9.87 -24.57
N ASN A 142 -30.86 9.90 -23.31
CA ASN A 142 -31.57 10.68 -22.31
C ASN A 142 -31.39 12.18 -22.57
N ASN A 143 -32.46 12.96 -22.43
CA ASN A 143 -32.43 14.41 -22.61
C ASN A 143 -32.34 15.17 -21.27
N ASN A 144 -31.87 14.49 -20.22
CA ASN A 144 -31.44 15.11 -18.98
C ASN A 144 -30.28 14.32 -18.31
N SER A 145 -29.91 14.67 -17.07
CA SER A 145 -29.08 13.83 -16.20
C SER A 145 -29.49 12.37 -16.26
N VAL A 146 -28.52 11.46 -16.31
CA VAL A 146 -28.76 10.04 -16.57
C VAL A 146 -28.96 9.27 -15.28
N ALA A 147 -27.97 9.37 -14.38
CA ALA A 147 -27.92 8.57 -13.16
C ALA A 147 -27.59 9.44 -11.95
N GLN A 148 -28.19 9.11 -10.80
CA GLN A 148 -27.76 9.65 -9.50
C GLN A 148 -27.60 8.53 -8.48
N VAL A 149 -26.45 8.51 -7.81
CA VAL A 149 -26.19 7.66 -6.64
C VAL A 149 -25.83 8.49 -5.43
N ARG A 150 -26.19 7.95 -4.25
CA ARG A 150 -25.84 8.51 -2.94
C ARG A 150 -25.29 7.41 -2.05
N ASN A 151 -24.46 7.79 -1.07
CA ASN A 151 -23.99 7.00 0.09
C ASN A 151 -24.23 5.48 -0.02
N GLY A 152 -23.18 4.71 -0.35
CA GLY A 152 -23.23 3.26 -0.53
C GLY A 152 -23.45 2.80 -1.96
N GLY A 153 -23.89 3.68 -2.86
CA GLY A 153 -24.08 3.35 -4.28
C GLY A 153 -22.79 3.35 -5.09
N ALA A 154 -22.63 2.33 -5.94
CA ALA A 154 -21.56 2.23 -6.93
C ALA A 154 -22.15 2.09 -8.36
N ILE A 155 -21.65 2.88 -9.30
CA ILE A 155 -21.88 2.66 -10.74
C ILE A 155 -20.60 2.06 -11.30
N ARG A 156 -20.66 0.88 -11.93
CA ARG A 156 -19.48 0.17 -12.43
C ARG A 156 -19.68 -0.41 -13.81
N ASN A 157 -18.62 -0.51 -14.61
CA ASN A 157 -18.66 -1.19 -15.92
C ASN A 157 -19.77 -0.65 -16.83
N CYS A 158 -20.10 0.64 -16.73
CA CYS A 158 -21.21 1.26 -17.45
C CYS A 158 -20.71 2.19 -18.57
N ILE A 159 -21.53 2.34 -19.61
CA ILE A 159 -21.30 3.28 -20.71
C ILE A 159 -22.40 4.35 -20.68
N PHE A 160 -22.01 5.61 -20.78
CA PHE A 160 -22.91 6.76 -20.90
C PHE A 160 -22.62 7.44 -22.23
N ARG A 161 -23.54 7.30 -23.21
CA ARG A 161 -23.33 7.87 -24.56
C ARG A 161 -24.56 8.52 -25.18
N ASN A 162 -24.34 9.51 -26.04
CA ASN A 162 -25.42 10.19 -26.77
C ASN A 162 -26.52 10.74 -25.85
N ASN A 163 -26.17 11.17 -24.63
CA ASN A 163 -27.09 11.81 -23.70
C ASN A 163 -26.90 13.32 -23.74
N THR A 164 -27.96 14.05 -23.42
CA THR A 164 -27.94 15.49 -23.22
C THR A 164 -28.42 15.77 -21.80
N GLY A 165 -27.64 16.46 -20.97
CA GLY A 165 -28.05 16.77 -19.60
C GLY A 165 -27.31 17.96 -19.03
N ASN A 166 -27.71 18.44 -17.84
CA ASN A 166 -26.88 19.40 -17.11
C ASN A 166 -25.62 18.67 -16.63
N GLN A 167 -25.74 17.77 -15.65
CA GLN A 167 -24.74 16.75 -15.33
C GLN A 167 -25.23 15.37 -15.76
N LEU A 168 -24.37 14.41 -16.13
CA LEU A 168 -24.84 13.07 -16.57
C LEU A 168 -24.89 12.08 -15.40
N VAL A 169 -23.75 11.92 -14.72
CA VAL A 169 -23.60 11.06 -13.54
C VAL A 169 -23.43 11.94 -12.33
N ARG A 170 -24.36 11.82 -11.37
CA ARG A 170 -24.34 12.61 -10.14
C ARG A 170 -24.08 11.73 -8.92
N MET A 171 -23.01 12.03 -8.21
CA MET A 171 -22.57 11.28 -7.03
C MET A 171 -22.57 12.18 -5.80
N TRP A 172 -23.25 11.74 -4.74
CA TRP A 172 -23.34 12.50 -3.49
C TRP A 172 -22.97 11.66 -2.25
N GLY A 173 -21.97 12.11 -1.49
CA GLY A 173 -21.46 11.40 -0.33
C GLY A 173 -20.52 10.24 -0.71
N ASN A 174 -20.45 9.21 0.14
CA ASN A 174 -19.54 8.07 -0.06
C ASN A 174 -20.07 7.09 -1.11
N CYS A 175 -19.75 7.34 -2.37
CA CYS A 175 -20.23 6.59 -3.54
C CYS A 175 -19.20 6.63 -4.66
N SER A 176 -19.35 5.79 -5.68
CA SER A 176 -18.34 5.64 -6.73
C SER A 176 -18.88 5.51 -8.15
N LEU A 177 -18.07 5.95 -9.11
CA LEU A 177 -18.13 5.63 -10.52
C LEU A 177 -16.83 4.92 -10.88
N GLU A 178 -16.92 3.67 -11.31
CA GLU A 178 -15.79 2.77 -11.46
C GLU A 178 -15.77 2.15 -12.85
N ASN A 179 -14.60 1.98 -13.45
CA ASN A 179 -14.42 1.20 -14.68
C ASN A 179 -15.50 1.54 -15.73
N SER A 180 -15.69 2.82 -16.05
CA SER A 180 -16.85 3.25 -16.85
C SER A 180 -16.43 4.23 -17.93
N TYR A 181 -17.25 4.32 -18.98
CA TYR A 181 -16.97 5.16 -20.14
C TYR A 181 -18.07 6.19 -20.36
N VAL A 182 -17.71 7.47 -20.32
CA VAL A 182 -18.64 8.59 -20.52
C VAL A 182 -18.23 9.33 -21.78
N HIS A 183 -18.94 9.12 -22.89
CA HIS A 183 -18.51 9.65 -24.19
C HIS A 183 -19.63 10.12 -25.10
N ASP A 184 -19.33 11.02 -26.03
CA ASP A 184 -20.29 11.53 -27.04
C ASP A 184 -21.59 12.08 -26.42
N ASN A 185 -21.48 12.75 -25.28
CA ASN A 185 -22.63 13.39 -24.63
C ASN A 185 -22.58 14.92 -24.78
N THR A 186 -23.73 15.56 -24.64
CA THR A 186 -23.88 17.02 -24.52
C THR A 186 -24.17 17.41 -23.07
N VAL A 187 -23.28 18.18 -22.46
CA VAL A 187 -23.33 18.56 -21.04
C VAL A 187 -23.54 20.07 -20.93
N ASN A 188 -24.72 20.49 -20.51
CA ASN A 188 -25.14 21.89 -20.57
C ASN A 188 -24.55 22.76 -19.45
N VAL A 189 -24.39 22.22 -18.23
CA VAL A 189 -23.96 22.96 -17.01
C VAL A 189 -23.29 21.99 -16.03
N ASP A 190 -22.24 22.40 -15.32
CA ASP A 190 -21.45 21.56 -14.41
C ASP A 190 -20.66 20.45 -15.13
N GLY A 191 -20.64 19.23 -14.58
CA GLY A 191 -19.76 18.15 -15.00
C GLY A 191 -20.48 17.02 -15.72
N ALA A 192 -19.85 16.41 -16.73
CA ALA A 192 -20.29 15.09 -17.24
C ALA A 192 -20.40 14.10 -16.08
N VAL A 193 -19.38 14.10 -15.22
CA VAL A 193 -19.39 13.49 -13.89
C VAL A 193 -19.37 14.59 -12.83
N TRP A 194 -20.32 14.54 -11.92
CA TRP A 194 -20.46 15.49 -10.82
C TRP A 194 -20.28 14.76 -9.48
N GLY A 195 -19.36 15.25 -8.66
CA GLY A 195 -19.03 14.67 -7.36
C GLY A 195 -19.17 15.65 -6.19
N GLY A 196 -19.85 15.22 -5.13
CA GLY A 196 -20.06 16.02 -3.92
C GLY A 196 -19.98 15.21 -2.63
N GLY A 197 -18.77 15.00 -2.11
CA GLY A 197 -18.55 14.45 -0.77
C GLY A 197 -19.01 15.40 0.34
N ASN A 198 -19.56 14.86 1.44
CA ASN A 198 -20.15 15.65 2.54
C ASN A 198 -19.13 16.11 3.60
N SER A 199 -17.95 15.48 3.66
CA SER A 199 -16.91 15.75 4.65
C SER A 199 -15.56 15.25 4.14
N ALA A 200 -14.46 15.57 4.83
CA ALA A 200 -13.11 15.11 4.46
C ALA A 200 -12.97 13.57 4.41
N THR A 201 -13.81 12.85 5.18
CA THR A 201 -13.82 11.37 5.26
C THR A 201 -14.86 10.71 4.35
N GLN A 202 -15.74 11.49 3.72
CA GLN A 202 -16.76 11.01 2.78
C GLN A 202 -16.50 11.64 1.41
N LYS A 203 -15.79 10.91 0.54
CA LYS A 203 -15.45 11.35 -0.83
C LYS A 203 -16.34 10.64 -1.85
N ALA A 204 -16.71 11.37 -2.91
CA ALA A 204 -17.21 10.75 -4.13
C ALA A 204 -15.99 10.26 -4.94
N LYS A 205 -15.97 8.98 -5.34
CA LYS A 205 -14.81 8.34 -5.99
C LYS A 205 -15.03 8.14 -7.48
N ILE A 206 -14.05 8.51 -8.30
CA ILE A 206 -14.05 8.30 -9.77
C ILE A 206 -12.81 7.47 -10.08
N LEU A 207 -12.98 6.19 -10.42
CA LEU A 207 -11.87 5.22 -10.49
C LEU A 207 -11.86 4.54 -11.85
N ASN A 208 -10.74 4.56 -12.57
CA ASN A 208 -10.60 3.88 -13.86
C ASN A 208 -11.67 4.33 -14.88
N VAL A 209 -11.95 5.63 -14.93
CA VAL A 209 -13.00 6.19 -15.78
C VAL A 209 -12.41 6.89 -16.98
N ARG A 210 -12.99 6.64 -18.15
CA ARG A 210 -12.70 7.40 -19.38
C ARG A 210 -13.83 8.39 -19.65
N ILE A 211 -13.49 9.66 -19.85
CA ILE A 211 -14.45 10.74 -20.16
C ILE A 211 -13.98 11.43 -21.43
N GLU A 212 -14.55 11.07 -22.57
CA GLU A 212 -14.01 11.41 -23.88
C GLU A 212 -15.07 12.04 -24.80
N ASN A 213 -14.69 12.97 -25.67
CA ASN A 213 -15.55 13.49 -26.74
C ASN A 213 -16.90 14.06 -26.28
N ASN A 214 -16.97 14.57 -25.05
CA ASN A 214 -18.17 15.24 -24.56
C ASN A 214 -18.17 16.71 -24.98
N VAL A 215 -19.33 17.22 -25.36
CA VAL A 215 -19.54 18.61 -25.81
C VAL A 215 -20.18 19.40 -24.67
N TYR A 216 -19.66 20.59 -24.38
CA TYR A 216 -20.12 21.38 -23.23
C TYR A 216 -20.88 22.65 -23.66
N GLY A 217 -22.11 22.79 -23.18
CA GLY A 217 -22.99 23.92 -23.45
C GLY A 217 -22.43 25.27 -22.99
N THR A 218 -23.05 26.36 -23.41
CA THR A 218 -22.55 27.75 -23.26
C THR A 218 -22.63 28.33 -21.83
N GLY A 219 -22.94 27.52 -20.81
CA GLY A 219 -22.94 27.94 -19.40
C GLY A 219 -21.54 28.06 -18.78
N ASN A 220 -21.44 28.76 -17.64
CA ASN A 220 -20.17 29.14 -16.99
C ASN A 220 -19.31 27.99 -16.40
N THR A 221 -19.76 26.72 -16.43
CA THR A 221 -19.14 25.62 -15.64
C THR A 221 -19.06 24.25 -16.35
N GLY A 222 -19.33 24.15 -17.65
CA GLY A 222 -19.29 22.87 -18.38
C GLY A 222 -17.90 22.22 -18.40
N CYS A 223 -17.74 21.03 -17.79
CA CYS A 223 -16.46 20.29 -17.65
C CYS A 223 -16.63 18.76 -17.63
N ALA A 224 -15.56 17.98 -17.79
CA ALA A 224 -15.64 16.52 -17.61
C ALA A 224 -15.94 16.13 -16.17
N VAL A 225 -15.17 16.66 -15.22
CA VAL A 225 -15.31 16.36 -13.79
C VAL A 225 -15.56 17.64 -13.01
N PHE A 226 -16.73 17.73 -12.40
CA PHE A 226 -17.10 18.84 -11.52
C PHE A 226 -17.07 18.40 -10.05
N CYS A 227 -16.17 18.98 -9.27
CA CYS A 227 -16.04 18.72 -7.84
C CYS A 227 -16.75 19.81 -7.04
N TYR A 228 -17.99 19.52 -6.63
CA TYR A 228 -18.78 20.40 -5.75
C TYR A 228 -18.46 20.20 -4.27
N GLY A 229 -18.05 18.99 -3.89
CA GLY A 229 -17.59 18.62 -2.55
C GLY A 229 -16.26 17.89 -2.64
N ASN A 230 -15.93 17.04 -1.67
CA ASN A 230 -14.70 16.24 -1.73
C ASN A 230 -14.83 15.13 -2.78
N VAL A 231 -13.88 15.09 -3.71
CA VAL A 231 -13.78 14.10 -4.80
C VAL A 231 -12.38 13.49 -4.79
N ALA A 232 -12.31 12.17 -4.99
CA ALA A 232 -11.08 11.47 -5.33
C ALA A 232 -11.23 10.87 -6.72
N ALA A 233 -10.42 11.32 -7.67
CA ALA A 233 -10.34 10.75 -9.00
C ALA A 233 -8.98 10.06 -9.15
N VAL A 234 -8.99 8.81 -9.60
CA VAL A 234 -7.79 8.01 -9.75
C VAL A 234 -7.82 7.26 -11.06
N ASN A 235 -6.68 7.22 -11.74
CA ASN A 235 -6.48 6.41 -12.94
C ASN A 235 -7.52 6.73 -14.03
N CYS A 236 -7.70 8.01 -14.35
CA CYS A 236 -8.75 8.46 -15.27
C CYS A 236 -8.15 9.11 -16.51
N VAL A 237 -8.87 8.97 -17.63
CA VAL A 237 -8.54 9.61 -18.90
C VAL A 237 -9.63 10.63 -19.23
N ILE A 238 -9.23 11.86 -19.52
CA ILE A 238 -10.12 12.94 -19.93
C ILE A 238 -9.61 13.52 -21.24
N SER A 239 -10.39 13.37 -22.32
CA SER A 239 -9.95 13.86 -23.61
C SER A 239 -11.06 14.36 -24.51
N GLY A 240 -10.66 15.12 -25.52
CA GLY A 240 -11.57 15.56 -26.56
C GLY A 240 -12.71 16.44 -26.05
N THR A 241 -12.56 17.10 -24.89
CA THR A 241 -13.61 17.98 -24.38
C THR A 241 -13.62 19.28 -25.18
N ASN A 242 -14.74 19.57 -25.82
CA ASN A 242 -14.92 20.83 -26.53
C ASN A 242 -15.72 21.81 -25.67
N ALA A 243 -15.03 22.44 -24.72
CA ALA A 243 -15.62 23.46 -23.87
C ALA A 243 -15.63 24.85 -24.53
N GLY A 244 -14.86 25.11 -25.59
CA GLY A 244 -14.69 26.45 -26.16
C GLY A 244 -13.62 27.27 -25.40
N ALA A 245 -12.99 28.22 -26.11
CA ALA A 245 -11.66 28.77 -25.78
C ALA A 245 -11.53 29.43 -24.39
N ASP A 246 -12.59 30.03 -23.84
CA ASP A 246 -12.52 30.81 -22.59
C ASP A 246 -13.02 30.05 -21.33
N LYS A 247 -13.31 28.75 -21.44
CA LYS A 247 -13.98 28.02 -20.34
C LYS A 247 -13.03 27.50 -19.27
N ARG A 248 -13.46 27.65 -18.02
CA ARG A 248 -12.75 27.25 -16.80
C ARG A 248 -12.95 25.77 -16.52
N GLY A 249 -11.86 25.01 -16.47
CA GLY A 249 -11.84 23.62 -16.04
C GLY A 249 -12.43 22.66 -17.07
N SER A 250 -12.13 22.83 -18.36
CA SER A 250 -12.68 22.01 -19.45
C SER A 250 -12.54 20.51 -19.22
N ALA A 251 -11.49 20.07 -18.49
CA ALA A 251 -11.40 18.74 -17.93
C ALA A 251 -11.87 18.69 -16.47
N ILE A 252 -11.25 19.47 -15.59
CA ILE A 252 -11.49 19.39 -14.14
C ILE A 252 -11.82 20.78 -13.58
N TYR A 253 -12.96 20.87 -12.89
CA TYR A 253 -13.35 22.04 -12.13
C TYR A 253 -13.50 21.72 -10.64
N VAL A 254 -12.68 22.32 -9.78
CA VAL A 254 -12.75 22.17 -8.32
C VAL A 254 -13.43 23.39 -7.69
N GLY A 255 -14.74 23.28 -7.44
CA GLY A 255 -15.56 24.33 -6.84
C GLY A 255 -15.79 24.20 -5.33
N GLY A 256 -15.52 23.03 -4.76
CA GLY A 256 -16.00 22.56 -3.46
C GLY A 256 -15.03 22.54 -2.28
N ALA A 257 -15.16 21.54 -1.40
CA ALA A 257 -14.30 21.38 -0.22
C ALA A 257 -12.86 20.96 -0.54
N GLY A 258 -12.61 20.45 -1.75
CA GLY A 258 -11.30 20.13 -2.31
C GLY A 258 -11.34 18.90 -3.22
N GLY A 259 -10.22 18.55 -3.85
CA GLY A 259 -10.13 17.39 -4.73
C GLY A 259 -8.76 16.71 -4.70
N GLU A 260 -8.77 15.40 -4.93
CA GLU A 260 -7.57 14.58 -5.06
C GLU A 260 -7.59 13.88 -6.42
N PHE A 261 -6.52 14.08 -7.18
CA PHE A 261 -6.40 13.67 -8.58
C PHE A 261 -5.08 12.94 -8.75
N ILE A 262 -5.15 11.63 -8.90
CA ILE A 262 -3.98 10.76 -8.95
C ILE A 262 -3.98 10.03 -10.29
N GLN A 263 -2.87 10.07 -11.02
CA GLN A 263 -2.76 9.40 -12.33
C GLN A 263 -3.87 9.82 -13.32
N ILE A 264 -4.03 11.13 -13.51
CA ILE A 264 -5.01 11.65 -14.47
C ILE A 264 -4.32 12.05 -15.77
N LEU A 265 -4.74 11.44 -16.87
CA LEU A 265 -4.32 11.81 -18.22
C LEU A 265 -5.35 12.78 -18.83
N VAL A 266 -4.90 13.98 -19.19
CA VAL A 266 -5.74 15.03 -19.76
C VAL A 266 -5.15 15.47 -21.10
N TYR A 267 -5.81 15.16 -22.21
CA TYR A 267 -5.28 15.50 -23.54
C TYR A 267 -6.30 15.99 -24.56
N ASN A 268 -5.84 16.81 -25.50
CA ASN A 268 -6.66 17.33 -26.60
C ASN A 268 -7.99 17.98 -26.16
N ASN A 269 -7.99 18.67 -25.01
CA ASN A 269 -9.15 19.44 -24.55
C ASN A 269 -9.04 20.91 -24.94
N ASN A 270 -10.16 21.58 -25.17
CA ASN A 270 -10.23 23.02 -25.46
C ASN A 270 -10.59 23.82 -24.21
N GLY A 271 -9.89 24.93 -23.95
CA GLY A 271 -10.11 25.81 -22.79
C GLY A 271 -9.09 25.56 -21.68
N ILE A 272 -9.35 26.04 -20.46
CA ILE A 272 -8.46 25.83 -19.31
C ILE A 272 -8.67 24.42 -18.76
N PRO A 273 -7.75 23.44 -18.94
CA PRO A 273 -8.02 22.05 -18.56
C PRO A 273 -8.31 21.89 -17.08
N VAL A 274 -7.58 22.58 -16.20
CA VAL A 274 -7.76 22.48 -14.75
C VAL A 274 -8.05 23.85 -14.14
N TYR A 275 -9.17 23.96 -13.46
CA TYR A 275 -9.52 25.17 -12.70
C TYR A 275 -9.89 24.82 -11.27
N CYS A 276 -9.07 25.27 -10.33
CA CYS A 276 -9.25 25.05 -8.90
C CYS A 276 -9.66 26.35 -8.22
N ALA A 277 -10.94 26.52 -7.94
CA ALA A 277 -11.43 27.60 -7.07
C ALA A 277 -11.08 27.35 -5.59
N LYS A 278 -10.72 26.10 -5.26
CA LYS A 278 -10.54 25.55 -3.92
C LYS A 278 -9.32 24.60 -3.92
N PRO A 279 -8.72 24.29 -2.75
CA PRO A 279 -7.54 23.42 -2.65
C PRO A 279 -7.70 22.08 -3.37
N ALA A 280 -6.68 21.65 -4.11
CA ALA A 280 -6.65 20.33 -4.71
C ALA A 280 -5.24 19.75 -4.75
N ASN A 281 -5.14 18.42 -4.80
CA ASN A 281 -3.89 17.69 -4.95
C ASN A 281 -3.87 16.97 -6.30
N PHE A 282 -2.82 17.22 -7.10
CA PHE A 282 -2.54 16.54 -8.36
C PHE A 282 -1.25 15.76 -8.21
N ILE A 283 -1.29 14.44 -8.42
CA ILE A 283 -0.15 13.56 -8.21
C ILE A 283 -0.01 12.66 -9.43
N ASN A 284 1.17 12.67 -10.05
CA ASN A 284 1.48 11.82 -11.19
C ASN A 284 0.49 11.99 -12.36
N CYS A 285 0.08 13.23 -12.62
CA CYS A 285 -0.83 13.56 -13.72
C CYS A 285 -0.07 14.01 -14.97
N THR A 286 -0.66 13.76 -16.14
CA THR A 286 -0.11 14.15 -17.45
C THR A 286 -1.13 15.01 -18.18
N LEU A 287 -0.80 16.27 -18.43
CA LEU A 287 -1.60 17.22 -19.21
C LEU A 287 -0.85 17.51 -20.51
N VAL A 288 -1.40 17.09 -21.65
CA VAL A 288 -0.68 17.11 -22.93
C VAL A 288 -1.55 17.50 -24.11
N ASN A 289 -1.02 18.27 -25.06
CA ASN A 289 -1.74 18.72 -26.27
C ASN A 289 -3.15 19.31 -26.04
N ASN A 290 -3.38 19.96 -24.90
CA ASN A 290 -4.60 20.74 -24.71
C ASN A 290 -4.46 22.10 -25.43
N ASP A 291 -5.55 22.64 -25.98
CA ASP A 291 -5.60 24.03 -26.42
C ASP A 291 -5.92 24.92 -25.21
N ALA A 292 -4.86 25.22 -24.45
CA ALA A 292 -4.90 25.97 -23.20
C ALA A 292 -4.55 27.46 -23.40
N SER A 293 -4.99 28.07 -24.49
CA SER A 293 -4.72 29.49 -24.82
C SER A 293 -5.19 30.49 -23.74
N ALA A 294 -6.16 30.11 -22.91
CA ALA A 294 -6.63 30.88 -21.75
C ALA A 294 -5.88 30.60 -20.43
N GLY A 295 -5.05 29.54 -20.37
CA GLY A 295 -4.30 29.08 -19.19
C GLY A 295 -4.37 27.55 -19.05
N LEU A 296 -3.30 26.92 -18.54
CA LEU A 296 -3.26 25.45 -18.39
C LEU A 296 -3.85 24.97 -17.06
N MET A 297 -3.48 25.61 -15.96
CA MET A 297 -3.95 25.24 -14.63
C MET A 297 -4.07 26.48 -13.76
N THR A 298 -5.27 26.75 -13.25
CA THR A 298 -5.51 27.85 -12.31
C THR A 298 -5.71 27.33 -10.89
N LEU A 299 -4.84 27.74 -9.97
CA LEU A 299 -4.82 27.29 -8.57
C LEU A 299 -5.20 28.42 -7.62
N ASN A 300 -6.49 28.76 -7.46
CA ASN A 300 -6.88 29.82 -6.52
C ASN A 300 -6.85 29.38 -5.04
N GLY A 301 -6.97 28.08 -4.77
CA GLY A 301 -6.74 27.51 -3.44
C GLY A 301 -5.31 27.00 -3.28
N ILE A 302 -4.79 27.00 -2.04
CA ILE A 302 -3.50 26.38 -1.71
C ILE A 302 -3.57 24.90 -2.09
N SER A 303 -2.80 24.51 -3.09
CA SER A 303 -2.88 23.20 -3.75
C SER A 303 -1.53 22.50 -3.72
N SER A 304 -1.52 21.22 -4.10
CA SER A 304 -0.28 20.46 -4.32
C SER A 304 -0.25 19.90 -5.74
N VAL A 305 0.90 19.96 -6.40
CA VAL A 305 1.14 19.39 -7.73
C VAL A 305 2.49 18.66 -7.69
N TYR A 306 2.45 17.33 -7.78
CA TYR A 306 3.63 16.49 -7.64
C TYR A 306 3.79 15.50 -8.79
N ASN A 307 5.04 15.31 -9.24
CA ASN A 307 5.42 14.32 -10.24
C ASN A 307 4.62 14.43 -11.55
N CYS A 308 4.27 15.64 -11.98
CA CYS A 308 3.38 15.86 -13.12
C CYS A 308 4.15 16.17 -14.41
N VAL A 309 3.53 15.84 -15.54
CA VAL A 309 3.99 16.19 -16.90
C VAL A 309 2.99 17.16 -17.53
N MET A 310 3.46 18.31 -17.99
CA MET A 310 2.65 19.38 -18.57
C MET A 310 3.30 19.93 -19.84
N ILE A 311 3.06 19.27 -20.97
CA ILE A 311 3.86 19.46 -22.19
C ILE A 311 2.96 19.57 -23.43
N GLY A 312 3.25 20.49 -24.35
CA GLY A 312 2.50 20.66 -25.60
C GLY A 312 1.20 21.46 -25.47
N ASN A 313 0.95 22.15 -24.36
CA ASN A 313 -0.34 22.81 -24.10
C ASN A 313 -0.44 24.28 -24.59
N GLY A 314 0.66 24.84 -25.11
CA GLY A 314 0.73 26.27 -25.52
C GLY A 314 1.58 27.10 -24.55
N GLU A 315 1.64 28.42 -24.76
CA GLU A 315 2.62 29.31 -24.09
C GLU A 315 2.27 29.66 -22.63
N LYS A 316 1.06 29.34 -22.14
CA LYS A 316 0.60 29.79 -20.81
C LYS A 316 0.75 28.70 -19.74
N ALA A 317 1.35 29.11 -18.63
CA ALA A 317 1.73 28.30 -17.48
C ALA A 317 0.59 28.08 -16.46
N ILE A 318 0.99 27.60 -15.27
CA ILE A 318 0.17 27.51 -14.05
C ILE A 318 0.04 28.92 -13.43
N ASP A 319 -1.17 29.32 -13.03
CA ASP A 319 -1.45 30.62 -12.40
C ASP A 319 -2.27 30.52 -11.08
N GLY A 320 -2.49 31.67 -10.43
CA GLY A 320 -3.19 31.77 -9.14
C GLY A 320 -2.25 31.81 -7.93
N SER A 321 -2.61 31.08 -6.87
CA SER A 321 -1.89 30.93 -5.58
C SER A 321 -0.65 30.03 -5.68
N VAL A 322 0.12 30.16 -6.75
CA VAL A 322 1.29 29.32 -7.06
C VAL A 322 2.38 29.45 -5.99
N SER A 323 2.60 30.66 -5.44
CA SER A 323 3.62 30.93 -4.43
C SER A 323 3.34 30.33 -3.06
N THR A 324 2.08 29.99 -2.77
CA THR A 324 1.66 29.37 -1.51
C THR A 324 1.30 27.89 -1.67
N SER A 325 1.22 27.41 -2.92
CA SER A 325 0.99 26.01 -3.27
C SER A 325 2.31 25.23 -3.29
N LYS A 326 2.24 23.91 -3.08
CA LYS A 326 3.42 23.04 -3.14
C LYS A 326 3.51 22.41 -4.51
N ILE A 327 4.51 22.80 -5.29
CA ILE A 327 4.71 22.28 -6.65
C ILE A 327 6.12 21.72 -6.73
N ALA A 328 6.26 20.43 -7.05
CA ALA A 328 7.55 19.77 -7.15
C ALA A 328 7.51 18.65 -8.19
N ASN A 329 8.67 18.31 -8.76
CA ASN A 329 8.84 17.30 -9.80
C ASN A 329 7.90 17.54 -10.99
N LEU A 330 7.99 18.73 -11.59
CA LEU A 330 7.16 19.12 -12.72
C LEU A 330 7.98 19.15 -14.03
N ALA A 331 7.61 18.32 -14.99
CA ALA A 331 8.08 18.43 -16.37
C ALA A 331 7.21 19.43 -17.15
N ALA A 332 7.80 20.48 -17.73
CA ALA A 332 7.05 21.54 -18.40
C ALA A 332 7.80 22.21 -19.57
N ASP A 333 7.04 22.67 -20.58
CA ASP A 333 7.52 23.36 -21.78
C ASP A 333 7.15 24.86 -21.81
N PHE A 334 6.74 25.40 -20.65
CA PHE A 334 6.41 26.80 -20.43
C PHE A 334 7.32 27.42 -19.36
N GLU A 335 7.23 28.74 -19.16
CA GLU A 335 7.99 29.44 -18.13
C GLU A 335 7.59 28.97 -16.72
N ILE A 336 8.50 28.26 -16.05
CA ILE A 336 8.25 27.65 -14.74
C ILE A 336 8.36 28.69 -13.61
N PRO A 337 7.29 28.89 -12.80
CA PRO A 337 7.31 29.83 -11.68
C PRO A 337 8.45 29.56 -10.68
N ALA A 338 9.04 30.61 -10.11
CA ALA A 338 10.18 30.49 -9.20
C ALA A 338 9.88 29.76 -7.88
N SER A 339 8.60 29.66 -7.49
CA SER A 339 8.18 28.95 -6.27
C SER A 339 8.07 27.43 -6.43
N VAL A 340 8.32 26.89 -7.62
CA VAL A 340 8.35 25.44 -7.86
C VAL A 340 9.65 24.86 -7.29
N GLU A 341 9.54 23.89 -6.38
CA GLU A 341 10.67 23.33 -5.60
C GLU A 341 11.63 22.52 -6.48
N LYS A 342 11.10 21.71 -7.41
CA LYS A 342 11.89 20.97 -8.40
C LYS A 342 11.14 20.92 -9.72
N ALA A 343 11.81 21.22 -10.83
CA ALA A 343 11.21 21.20 -12.15
C ALA A 343 12.20 20.75 -13.20
N TYR A 344 11.67 20.25 -14.31
CA TYR A 344 12.41 19.72 -15.44
C TYR A 344 11.92 20.45 -16.71
N PRO A 345 12.54 21.58 -17.08
CA PRO A 345 12.23 22.24 -18.33
C PRO A 345 12.58 21.29 -19.49
N MET A 346 11.60 20.95 -20.32
CA MET A 346 11.79 20.05 -21.44
C MET A 346 10.78 20.30 -22.56
N THR A 347 11.14 19.90 -23.77
CA THR A 347 10.33 20.03 -24.98
C THR A 347 9.43 18.82 -25.17
N PHE A 348 8.43 18.98 -26.05
CA PHE A 348 7.54 17.88 -26.45
C PHE A 348 8.29 16.65 -26.97
N ASP A 349 9.31 16.86 -27.80
CA ASP A 349 10.06 15.78 -28.44
C ASP A 349 10.98 15.03 -27.47
N GLU A 350 11.38 15.64 -26.35
CA GLU A 350 12.19 15.00 -25.30
C GLU A 350 11.38 14.03 -24.42
N VAL A 351 10.06 14.21 -24.36
CA VAL A 351 9.18 13.29 -23.63
C VAL A 351 8.93 12.00 -24.39
N LYS A 352 9.06 12.00 -25.73
CA LYS A 352 9.02 10.79 -26.57
C LYS A 352 7.77 9.92 -26.36
N PHE A 353 6.59 10.50 -26.51
CA PHE A 353 5.33 9.74 -26.56
C PHE A 353 5.29 8.76 -27.73
N ILE A 354 4.62 7.60 -27.57
CA ILE A 354 4.57 6.53 -28.58
C ILE A 354 3.80 6.95 -29.84
N ALA A 355 2.58 7.45 -29.67
CA ALA A 355 1.74 7.92 -30.77
C ALA A 355 0.91 9.15 -30.33
N PRO A 356 1.56 10.30 -30.07
CA PRO A 356 0.86 11.52 -29.72
C PRO A 356 0.04 12.04 -30.91
N THR A 357 -0.99 12.83 -30.62
CA THR A 357 -1.70 13.59 -31.65
C THR A 357 -0.81 14.70 -32.23
N SER A 358 -0.98 15.00 -33.51
CA SER A 358 -0.28 16.05 -34.27
C SER A 358 -0.90 17.45 -34.06
N PHE A 359 -2.03 17.53 -33.36
CA PHE A 359 -2.78 18.76 -33.13
C PHE A 359 -3.13 18.92 -31.66
N LYS A 360 -3.41 20.18 -31.26
CA LYS A 360 -3.82 20.55 -29.90
C LYS A 360 -5.33 20.74 -29.84
N GLY A 361 -5.92 20.39 -28.69
CA GLY A 361 -7.35 20.52 -28.49
C GLY A 361 -8.18 19.65 -29.45
N VAL A 362 -9.47 19.95 -29.56
CA VAL A 362 -10.37 19.43 -30.62
C VAL A 362 -10.65 20.56 -31.61
N PRO A 363 -10.20 20.44 -32.88
CA PRO A 363 -10.49 21.45 -33.90
C PRO A 363 -12.01 21.64 -34.11
N GLU A 364 -12.44 22.88 -34.36
CA GLU A 364 -13.86 23.22 -34.62
C GLU A 364 -14.45 22.39 -35.78
N ASN A 365 -13.63 22.11 -36.81
CA ASN A 365 -13.97 21.26 -37.94
C ASN A 365 -13.05 20.02 -37.98
N ILE A 366 -13.12 19.17 -36.96
CA ILE A 366 -12.31 17.95 -36.88
C ILE A 366 -12.57 17.02 -38.08
N THR A 367 -11.51 16.62 -38.76
CA THR A 367 -11.56 15.69 -39.91
C THR A 367 -11.68 14.23 -39.46
N GLU A 368 -12.09 13.32 -40.36
CA GLU A 368 -12.12 11.88 -40.05
C GLU A 368 -10.72 11.30 -39.72
N GLU A 369 -9.68 11.83 -40.36
CA GLU A 369 -8.28 11.49 -40.06
C GLU A 369 -7.92 11.90 -38.63
N GLN A 370 -8.26 13.12 -38.21
CA GLN A 370 -8.01 13.59 -36.85
C GLN A 370 -8.85 12.87 -35.79
N LYS A 371 -10.09 12.47 -36.11
CA LYS A 371 -10.89 11.61 -35.22
C LYS A 371 -10.22 10.25 -35.02
N THR A 372 -9.71 9.67 -36.11
CA THR A 372 -8.99 8.39 -36.10
C THR A 372 -7.70 8.51 -35.30
N GLU A 373 -6.95 9.60 -35.50
CA GLU A 373 -5.74 9.91 -34.75
C GLU A 373 -6.02 10.08 -33.26
N LEU A 374 -7.06 10.84 -32.88
CA LEU A 374 -7.47 11.02 -31.49
C LEU A 374 -7.88 9.71 -30.83
N ALA A 375 -8.62 8.85 -31.53
CA ALA A 375 -9.04 7.54 -31.03
C ALA A 375 -7.88 6.54 -30.87
N ASN A 376 -6.82 6.70 -31.67
CA ASN A 376 -5.63 5.86 -31.65
C ASN A 376 -4.45 6.47 -30.88
N ALA A 377 -4.66 7.62 -30.22
CA ALA A 377 -3.60 8.32 -29.51
C ALA A 377 -3.04 7.46 -28.37
N ASP A 378 -1.71 7.36 -28.32
CA ASP A 378 -0.98 6.62 -27.29
C ASP A 378 0.02 7.54 -26.60
N TRP A 379 -0.34 7.92 -25.38
CA TRP A 379 0.43 8.83 -24.54
C TRP A 379 1.39 8.12 -23.59
N ARG A 380 1.56 6.79 -23.74
CA ARG A 380 2.71 6.11 -23.15
C ARG A 380 3.99 6.70 -23.72
N VAL A 381 5.07 6.60 -22.96
CA VAL A 381 6.38 7.07 -23.40
C VAL A 381 7.26 5.89 -23.82
N THR A 382 8.20 6.15 -24.72
CA THR A 382 9.22 5.16 -25.10
C THR A 382 10.32 5.06 -24.05
N ASP A 383 11.13 4.00 -24.09
CA ASP A 383 12.28 3.80 -23.21
C ASP A 383 13.40 4.86 -23.38
N GLU A 384 13.31 5.70 -24.41
CA GLU A 384 14.23 6.82 -24.65
C GLU A 384 13.82 8.10 -23.92
N SER A 385 12.62 8.15 -23.33
CA SER A 385 12.05 9.34 -22.73
C SER A 385 12.94 9.95 -21.64
N ALA A 386 12.93 11.28 -21.56
CA ALA A 386 13.66 12.02 -20.54
C ALA A 386 12.92 12.11 -19.19
N ILE A 387 11.65 11.65 -19.09
CA ILE A 387 10.89 11.69 -17.83
C ILE A 387 11.07 10.46 -16.92
N ILE A 388 11.84 9.48 -17.40
CA ILE A 388 12.06 8.19 -16.75
C ILE A 388 12.83 8.38 -15.44
N ASN A 389 12.35 7.75 -14.36
CA ASN A 389 12.90 7.75 -13.01
C ASN A 389 13.06 9.15 -12.37
N LEU A 390 12.41 10.19 -12.91
CA LEU A 390 12.51 11.58 -12.41
C LEU A 390 11.49 11.94 -11.31
N GLY A 391 10.49 11.09 -11.08
CA GLY A 391 9.50 11.27 -10.02
C GLY A 391 10.07 11.02 -8.63
N LYS A 392 9.23 11.16 -7.60
CA LYS A 392 9.61 10.87 -6.21
C LYS A 392 8.52 10.05 -5.55
N LYS A 393 8.89 8.86 -5.07
CA LYS A 393 8.01 7.90 -4.38
C LYS A 393 7.25 8.53 -3.21
N SER A 394 7.91 9.36 -2.40
CA SER A 394 7.29 9.96 -1.21
C SER A 394 6.15 10.93 -1.51
N TYR A 395 5.99 11.38 -2.76
CA TYR A 395 4.85 12.19 -3.19
C TYR A 395 3.69 11.35 -3.74
N PHE A 396 3.90 10.05 -3.94
CA PHE A 396 2.90 9.13 -4.45
C PHE A 396 2.40 8.19 -3.32
N PRO A 397 1.09 8.01 -3.14
CA PRO A 397 0.53 7.11 -2.13
C PRO A 397 0.63 5.63 -2.56
N LEU A 398 1.84 5.08 -2.51
CA LEU A 398 2.16 3.70 -2.93
C LEU A 398 1.46 2.60 -2.12
N ASP A 399 1.04 2.93 -0.90
CA ASP A 399 0.24 2.09 -0.01
C ASP A 399 -1.21 1.93 -0.50
N GLU A 400 -1.72 2.93 -1.22
CA GLU A 400 -3.07 2.92 -1.79
C GLU A 400 -3.11 2.44 -3.24
N TYR A 401 -2.14 2.82 -4.07
CA TYR A 401 -2.10 2.51 -5.51
C TYR A 401 -0.74 1.96 -5.92
N GLU A 402 -0.72 0.78 -6.52
CA GLU A 402 0.53 0.05 -6.81
C GLU A 402 0.87 0.04 -8.30
N VAL A 403 -0.07 0.40 -9.18
CA VAL A 403 0.10 0.36 -10.65
C VAL A 403 -0.19 1.70 -11.31
N ASP A 404 0.36 1.91 -12.50
CA ASP A 404 0.17 3.08 -13.37
C ASP A 404 -1.10 2.96 -14.24
N LEU A 405 -1.30 3.93 -15.15
CA LEU A 405 -2.45 3.95 -16.06
C LEU A 405 -2.45 2.83 -17.11
N ALA A 406 -1.29 2.21 -17.37
CA ALA A 406 -1.17 1.04 -18.24
C ALA A 406 -1.27 -0.30 -17.48
N GLY A 407 -1.31 -0.27 -16.15
CA GLY A 407 -1.31 -1.46 -15.28
C GLY A 407 0.08 -1.98 -14.92
N ASN A 408 1.15 -1.24 -15.21
CA ASN A 408 2.51 -1.54 -14.80
C ASN A 408 2.74 -1.11 -13.34
N ASP A 409 3.60 -1.80 -12.60
CA ASP A 409 3.92 -1.41 -11.22
C ASP A 409 4.48 0.02 -11.17
N ARG A 410 4.04 0.82 -10.20
CA ARG A 410 4.53 2.20 -9.98
C ARG A 410 6.00 2.28 -9.62
N VAL A 411 6.60 1.15 -9.25
CA VAL A 411 8.03 1.04 -8.95
C VAL A 411 8.55 -0.19 -9.71
N LEU A 412 8.91 -0.02 -10.98
CA LEU A 412 9.53 -1.10 -11.78
C LEU A 412 11.05 -1.18 -11.61
N ASN A 413 11.71 -0.07 -11.24
CA ASN A 413 13.15 -0.01 -11.01
C ASN A 413 13.44 0.49 -9.58
N THR A 414 14.13 1.63 -9.45
CA THR A 414 14.47 2.27 -8.17
C THR A 414 13.61 3.49 -7.86
N ASN A 415 12.86 4.06 -8.82
CA ASN A 415 12.02 5.24 -8.63
C ASN A 415 10.75 5.17 -9.51
N ILE A 416 9.92 6.22 -9.45
CA ILE A 416 8.72 6.35 -10.28
C ILE A 416 9.00 7.32 -11.45
N ASP A 417 8.40 7.08 -12.60
CA ASP A 417 8.40 8.01 -13.72
C ASP A 417 7.50 9.23 -13.43
N LEU A 418 7.79 10.38 -14.06
CA LEU A 418 6.86 11.51 -14.01
C LEU A 418 5.60 11.19 -14.81
N GLY A 419 4.46 11.67 -14.31
CA GLY A 419 3.19 11.49 -14.99
C GLY A 419 2.57 10.11 -14.77
N VAL A 420 1.66 9.77 -15.68
CA VAL A 420 0.69 8.68 -15.50
C VAL A 420 1.20 7.28 -15.88
N TYR A 421 2.32 7.18 -16.60
CA TYR A 421 2.87 5.92 -17.12
C TYR A 421 4.26 5.64 -16.58
N GLU A 422 4.57 4.36 -16.40
CA GLU A 422 5.87 3.81 -16.02
C GLU A 422 6.48 3.04 -17.19
N THR A 423 7.82 3.07 -17.25
CA THR A 423 8.63 2.35 -18.22
C THR A 423 9.49 1.28 -17.52
N ALA A 424 9.74 0.17 -18.22
CA ALA A 424 10.63 -0.89 -17.73
C ALA A 424 12.13 -0.57 -17.95
N SER A 425 12.45 0.65 -18.36
CA SER A 425 13.81 1.06 -18.72
C SER A 425 14.65 1.30 -17.46
N GLU A 426 15.74 0.55 -17.29
CA GLU A 426 16.73 0.75 -16.21
C GLU A 426 17.58 2.03 -16.39
N LYS A 427 17.22 2.89 -17.35
CA LYS A 427 17.96 4.12 -17.65
C LYS A 427 18.02 4.99 -16.38
N ALA A 428 19.24 5.29 -15.95
CA ALA A 428 19.48 6.22 -14.85
C ALA A 428 18.79 7.57 -15.14
N PRO A 429 18.26 8.26 -14.12
CA PRO A 429 17.60 9.54 -14.31
C PRO A 429 18.56 10.51 -15.01
N VAL A 430 18.21 10.93 -16.23
CA VAL A 430 18.93 11.97 -16.95
C VAL A 430 18.40 13.30 -16.45
N TYR A 431 19.07 13.86 -15.45
CA TYR A 431 18.80 15.22 -15.04
C TYR A 431 19.22 16.14 -16.19
N PRO A 432 18.32 16.96 -16.78
CA PRO A 432 18.76 18.01 -17.68
C PRO A 432 19.81 18.84 -16.93
N GLU A 433 20.90 19.23 -17.60
CA GLU A 433 21.92 20.10 -17.00
C GLU A 433 21.21 21.25 -16.30
N GLU A 434 21.39 21.35 -14.97
CA GLU A 434 20.72 22.35 -14.14
C GLU A 434 21.00 23.74 -14.73
N GLY A 435 20.02 24.28 -15.45
CA GLY A 435 20.01 25.71 -15.74
C GLY A 435 19.77 26.43 -14.41
N ASP A 436 20.87 26.81 -13.74
CA ASP A 436 20.98 27.75 -12.62
C ASP A 436 19.65 28.16 -11.97
N LYS A 437 19.03 27.24 -11.21
CA LYS A 437 18.01 27.61 -10.24
C LYS A 437 18.49 27.19 -8.85
N PRO A 438 18.83 28.14 -7.96
CA PRO A 438 19.36 27.82 -6.65
C PRO A 438 18.30 27.06 -5.84
N LYS A 439 18.72 25.97 -5.20
CA LYS A 439 17.96 25.32 -4.12
C LYS A 439 17.60 26.41 -3.09
N PRO A 440 16.38 26.40 -2.51
CA PRO A 440 15.96 27.44 -1.59
C PRO A 440 16.98 27.62 -0.45
N GLU A 441 17.62 28.80 -0.44
CA GLU A 441 18.63 29.16 0.55
C GLU A 441 18.04 29.04 1.96
N GLY A 442 18.68 28.26 2.83
CA GLY A 442 18.34 28.14 4.25
C GLY A 442 17.75 26.80 4.72
N LYS A 443 17.22 25.95 3.83
CA LYS A 443 16.53 24.69 4.21
C LYS A 443 17.47 23.51 4.54
N TYR A 444 18.65 23.44 3.92
CA TYR A 444 19.56 22.29 4.01
C TYR A 444 20.85 22.63 4.75
N ARG A 445 21.33 21.69 5.57
CA ARG A 445 22.65 21.71 6.22
C ARG A 445 23.36 20.40 5.93
N TYR A 446 24.65 20.48 5.63
CA TYR A 446 25.46 19.34 5.23
C TYR A 446 26.59 19.16 6.24
N VAL A 447 26.80 17.93 6.70
CA VAL A 447 27.79 17.63 7.74
C VAL A 447 28.81 16.65 7.19
N LYS A 448 30.10 16.95 7.39
CA LYS A 448 31.25 16.12 7.00
C LYS A 448 32.13 15.84 8.21
N GLU A 449 32.81 14.70 8.22
CA GLU A 449 33.55 14.19 9.39
C GLU A 449 34.68 15.13 9.86
N SER A 450 35.36 15.79 8.92
CA SER A 450 36.46 16.71 9.22
C SER A 450 36.66 17.73 8.09
N GLU A 451 37.52 18.72 8.32
CA GLU A 451 37.84 19.75 7.32
C GLU A 451 38.49 19.14 6.07
N GLU A 452 39.29 18.09 6.25
CA GLU A 452 39.98 17.34 5.21
C GLU A 452 39.04 16.48 4.35
N SER A 453 37.83 16.18 4.83
CA SER A 453 36.83 15.46 4.05
C SER A 453 36.36 16.30 2.87
N THR A 454 36.32 15.69 1.68
CA THR A 454 35.84 16.32 0.44
C THR A 454 34.33 16.19 0.25
N ALA A 455 33.61 15.53 1.18
CA ALA A 455 32.16 15.44 1.15
C ALA A 455 31.54 16.84 1.02
N TRP A 456 30.51 16.95 0.17
CA TRP A 456 29.75 18.17 -0.13
C TRP A 456 30.53 19.30 -0.82
N SER A 457 31.86 19.20 -0.92
CA SER A 457 32.74 20.31 -1.31
C SER A 457 32.70 20.64 -2.81
N ASN A 458 32.25 19.72 -3.66
CA ASN A 458 32.24 19.87 -5.13
C ASN A 458 30.83 20.02 -5.73
N MET A 459 29.84 20.35 -4.90
CA MET A 459 28.42 20.34 -5.31
C MET A 459 27.82 21.73 -5.56
N GLY A 460 28.64 22.78 -5.58
CA GLY A 460 28.16 24.16 -5.71
C GLY A 460 27.27 24.63 -4.55
N LEU A 461 27.36 23.95 -3.39
CA LEU A 461 26.59 24.26 -2.19
C LEU A 461 27.19 25.50 -1.50
N PRO A 462 26.36 26.36 -0.86
CA PRO A 462 26.87 27.47 -0.06
C PRO A 462 27.77 26.94 1.06
N GLU A 463 29.02 27.42 1.14
CA GLU A 463 29.99 26.99 2.17
C GLU A 463 29.43 27.19 3.60
N ALA A 464 28.64 28.25 3.81
CA ALA A 464 27.95 28.52 5.07
C ALA A 464 26.97 27.42 5.52
N ASN A 465 26.61 26.49 4.63
CA ASN A 465 25.73 25.36 4.92
C ASN A 465 26.50 24.04 5.11
N ILE A 466 27.84 24.05 5.09
CA ILE A 466 28.69 22.86 5.28
C ILE A 466 29.40 22.94 6.64
N PHE A 467 29.26 21.90 7.46
CA PHE A 467 29.73 21.88 8.84
C PHE A 467 30.59 20.65 9.11
N THR A 468 31.55 20.79 10.02
CA THR A 468 32.28 19.67 10.63
C THR A 468 31.73 19.29 12.01
N SER A 469 30.86 20.14 12.58
CA SER A 469 30.16 19.91 13.84
C SER A 469 28.68 19.70 13.61
N LEU A 470 28.17 18.52 13.97
CA LEU A 470 26.74 18.21 13.91
C LEU A 470 25.90 19.11 14.82
N ALA A 471 26.43 19.47 16.00
CA ALA A 471 25.74 20.38 16.91
C ALA A 471 25.61 21.80 16.33
N GLU A 472 26.64 22.29 15.64
CA GLU A 472 26.59 23.60 14.97
C GLU A 472 25.65 23.58 13.77
N ALA A 473 25.64 22.49 13.00
CA ALA A 473 24.72 22.31 11.89
C ALA A 473 23.27 22.39 12.37
N ILE A 474 22.91 21.68 13.45
CA ILE A 474 21.58 21.75 14.06
C ILE A 474 21.27 23.19 14.53
N ALA A 475 22.17 23.81 15.29
CA ALA A 475 21.96 25.13 15.85
C ALA A 475 21.81 26.24 14.78
N SER A 476 22.30 26.01 13.56
CA SER A 476 22.24 26.97 12.46
C SER A 476 20.90 26.99 11.70
N VAL A 477 19.94 26.10 12.03
CA VAL A 477 18.63 26.06 11.36
C VAL A 477 17.68 27.09 11.98
N GLU A 478 17.33 28.13 11.23
CA GLU A 478 16.65 29.33 11.77
C GLU A 478 15.12 29.17 11.98
N ASP A 479 14.45 28.29 11.22
CA ASP A 479 12.97 28.26 11.14
C ASP A 479 12.30 26.93 11.56
N GLY A 480 13.03 25.98 12.15
CA GLY A 480 12.47 24.72 12.66
C GLY A 480 11.89 23.77 11.60
N ALA A 481 11.98 24.10 10.30
CA ALA A 481 11.66 23.23 9.19
C ALA A 481 12.88 23.17 8.25
N GLY A 482 13.68 22.12 8.40
CA GLY A 482 14.94 21.96 7.65
C GLY A 482 15.42 20.52 7.62
N GLU A 483 16.49 20.27 6.87
CA GLU A 483 17.11 18.95 6.74
C GLU A 483 18.60 19.01 6.98
N ILE A 484 19.12 18.02 7.69
CA ILE A 484 20.55 17.84 7.97
C ILE A 484 21.00 16.53 7.34
N TRP A 485 21.91 16.63 6.39
CA TRP A 485 22.45 15.49 5.65
C TRP A 485 23.88 15.24 6.12
N ILE A 486 24.11 14.05 6.68
CA ILE A 486 25.36 13.69 7.32
C ILE A 486 26.08 12.67 6.44
N ALA A 487 27.28 13.02 6.00
CA ALA A 487 28.12 12.09 5.26
C ALA A 487 28.57 10.90 6.14
N LYS A 488 29.15 9.89 5.51
CA LYS A 488 29.84 8.80 6.21
C LYS A 488 30.92 9.35 7.11
N GLY A 489 31.12 8.67 8.23
CA GLY A 489 32.14 9.04 9.21
C GLY A 489 31.70 8.78 10.64
N THR A 490 32.62 8.99 11.57
CA THR A 490 32.39 8.85 13.01
C THR A 490 32.39 10.22 13.69
N TYR A 491 31.21 10.64 14.14
CA TYR A 491 30.95 11.92 14.77
C TYR A 491 30.93 11.78 16.29
N LYS A 492 31.99 12.27 16.95
CA LYS A 492 32.16 12.14 18.40
C LYS A 492 31.54 13.31 19.16
N MET A 493 30.62 13.02 20.06
CA MET A 493 29.91 14.01 20.86
C MET A 493 30.59 14.22 22.23
N SER A 494 30.95 15.46 22.56
CA SER A 494 31.47 15.82 23.91
C SER A 494 30.36 16.23 24.89
N ALA A 495 29.17 16.54 24.37
CA ALA A 495 27.96 16.86 25.11
C ALA A 495 26.72 16.25 24.42
N THR A 496 25.56 16.27 25.09
CA THR A 496 24.30 15.82 24.51
C THR A 496 23.97 16.60 23.23
N LEU A 497 23.62 15.88 22.16
CA LEU A 497 23.08 16.46 20.93
C LEU A 497 21.57 16.65 21.08
N ASP A 498 21.15 17.88 21.36
CA ASP A 498 19.72 18.22 21.42
C ASP A 498 19.18 18.48 20.01
N LEU A 499 18.18 17.71 19.60
CA LEU A 499 17.52 17.87 18.32
C LEU A 499 16.54 19.06 18.34
N ILE A 500 16.29 19.64 17.16
CA ILE A 500 15.28 20.69 16.96
C ILE A 500 14.04 20.05 16.34
N GLN A 501 12.87 20.35 16.88
CA GLN A 501 11.61 19.85 16.33
C GLN A 501 11.38 20.37 14.91
N GLY A 502 10.95 19.48 14.02
CA GLY A 502 10.71 19.76 12.60
C GLY A 502 11.98 19.76 11.72
N VAL A 503 13.16 19.56 12.31
CA VAL A 503 14.43 19.41 11.58
C VAL A 503 14.75 17.94 11.37
N ASN A 504 14.64 17.47 10.13
CA ASN A 504 14.93 16.08 9.80
C ASN A 504 16.43 15.82 9.70
N ILE A 505 16.87 14.65 10.14
CA ILE A 505 18.27 14.22 10.08
C ILE A 505 18.36 12.94 9.25
N TYR A 506 19.29 12.95 8.30
CA TYR A 506 19.55 11.83 7.39
C TYR A 506 21.05 11.51 7.41
N GLY A 507 21.39 10.26 7.74
CA GLY A 507 22.74 9.70 7.58
C GLY A 507 22.81 8.71 6.42
N GLY A 508 23.98 8.13 6.15
CA GLY A 508 24.14 7.14 5.08
C GLY A 508 24.64 7.71 3.74
N PHE A 509 25.12 8.95 3.71
CA PHE A 509 25.56 9.63 2.49
C PHE A 509 27.07 9.47 2.22
N ALA A 510 27.46 9.29 0.97
CA ALA A 510 28.85 9.42 0.51
C ALA A 510 29.33 10.88 0.54
N GLY A 511 28.43 11.85 0.38
CA GLY A 511 28.73 13.28 0.31
C GLY A 511 28.67 13.88 -1.09
N THR A 512 28.03 13.19 -2.04
CA THR A 512 27.86 13.63 -3.44
C THR A 512 26.39 13.64 -3.87
N GLU A 513 25.49 13.26 -2.97
CA GLU A 513 24.07 13.08 -3.25
C GLU A 513 23.31 14.39 -3.31
N THR A 514 22.37 14.45 -4.24
CA THR A 514 21.42 15.54 -4.44
C THR A 514 20.00 15.18 -3.97
N ASP A 515 19.75 13.91 -3.65
CA ASP A 515 18.49 13.38 -3.12
C ASP A 515 18.74 12.29 -2.04
N ILE A 516 17.81 12.13 -1.09
CA ILE A 516 17.87 11.14 0.00
C ILE A 516 17.90 9.70 -0.53
N GLU A 517 17.26 9.45 -1.67
CA GLU A 517 17.18 8.12 -2.29
C GLU A 517 18.49 7.70 -2.99
N GLN A 518 19.46 8.61 -3.14
CA GLN A 518 20.77 8.29 -3.72
C GLN A 518 21.73 7.62 -2.71
N ARG A 519 21.31 7.47 -1.44
CA ARG A 519 22.08 6.75 -0.43
C ARG A 519 22.24 5.28 -0.80
N GLU A 520 23.48 4.85 -0.93
CA GLU A 520 23.84 3.49 -1.32
C GLU A 520 23.50 2.46 -0.21
N LYS A 521 22.76 1.40 -0.58
CA LYS A 521 22.36 0.31 0.31
C LYS A 521 23.40 -0.81 0.32
N GLY A 522 23.59 -1.44 1.48
CA GLY A 522 24.45 -2.60 1.61
C GLY A 522 23.83 -3.88 1.05
N GLU A 523 24.63 -4.95 1.00
CA GLU A 523 24.26 -6.22 0.36
C GLU A 523 23.26 -7.06 1.17
N SER A 524 23.00 -6.72 2.44
CA SER A 524 22.09 -7.53 3.28
C SER A 524 20.61 -7.36 2.92
N GLY A 525 20.26 -6.33 2.13
CA GLY A 525 18.88 -5.99 1.77
C GLY A 525 18.05 -5.36 2.89
N TYR A 526 18.60 -5.18 4.10
CA TYR A 526 17.89 -4.55 5.21
C TYR A 526 17.78 -3.03 5.04
N LEU A 527 16.67 -2.45 5.52
CA LEU A 527 16.37 -1.03 5.36
C LEU A 527 17.38 -0.10 6.08
N TRP A 528 18.01 -0.56 7.15
CA TRP A 528 19.04 0.15 7.91
C TRP A 528 20.47 -0.08 7.40
N ASP A 529 20.67 -0.93 6.38
CA ASP A 529 21.99 -1.26 5.84
C ASP A 529 22.41 -0.26 4.76
N PHE A 530 23.28 0.68 5.12
CA PHE A 530 23.85 1.68 4.20
C PHE A 530 25.36 1.46 4.07
N VAL A 531 25.87 1.49 2.83
CA VAL A 531 27.32 1.37 2.56
C VAL A 531 28.11 2.50 3.23
N ASN A 532 27.54 3.70 3.22
CA ASN A 532 28.17 4.92 3.69
C ASN A 532 27.74 5.27 5.14
N GLU A 533 28.00 4.36 6.09
CA GLU A 533 27.54 4.45 7.49
C GLU A 533 27.90 5.79 8.18
N THR A 534 26.90 6.45 8.76
CA THR A 534 27.07 7.62 9.64
C THR A 534 26.98 7.18 11.10
N ILE A 535 28.09 7.30 11.84
CA ILE A 535 28.20 6.81 13.22
C ILE A 535 28.24 7.98 14.19
N ILE A 536 27.44 7.94 15.25
CA ILE A 536 27.44 8.88 16.37
C ILE A 536 27.82 8.12 17.65
N GLU A 537 28.85 8.60 18.35
CA GLU A 537 29.36 7.97 19.57
C GLU A 537 29.91 9.01 20.58
N PRO A 538 30.09 8.66 21.87
CA PRO A 538 30.65 9.60 22.84
C PRO A 538 32.14 9.86 22.58
N ALA A 539 32.56 11.12 22.72
CA ALA A 539 33.95 11.46 22.93
C ALA A 539 34.44 10.95 24.30
N ALA A 540 35.77 10.84 24.48
CA ALA A 540 36.35 10.36 25.73
C ALA A 540 36.00 11.23 26.96
N ASP A 541 35.71 12.51 26.73
CA ASP A 541 35.33 13.51 27.72
C ASP A 541 33.81 13.77 27.77
N PHE A 542 33.00 12.90 27.16
CA PHE A 542 31.54 13.06 27.10
C PHE A 542 30.91 13.25 28.49
N SER A 543 30.20 14.36 28.64
CA SER A 543 29.63 14.81 29.92
C SER A 543 28.10 14.68 30.02
N GLY A 544 27.42 14.34 28.92
CA GLY A 544 25.96 14.23 28.87
C GLY A 544 25.40 12.97 29.54
N THR A 545 24.08 12.98 29.76
CA THR A 545 23.31 11.80 30.21
C THR A 545 22.67 11.03 29.05
N ARG A 546 22.64 11.62 27.85
CA ARG A 546 22.18 11.00 26.60
C ARG A 546 23.03 11.48 25.44
N LEU A 547 23.37 10.63 24.47
CA LEU A 547 24.11 11.08 23.28
C LEU A 547 23.25 12.01 22.43
N ILE A 548 22.02 11.57 22.16
CA ILE A 548 21.04 12.32 21.39
C ILE A 548 19.78 12.46 22.22
N ASN A 549 19.23 13.66 22.25
CA ASN A 549 18.02 13.95 22.99
C ASN A 549 17.07 14.79 22.15
N GLN A 550 15.83 14.34 22.08
CA GLN A 550 14.73 15.11 21.51
C GLN A 550 13.72 15.40 22.61
N ALA A 551 13.66 16.66 23.03
CA ALA A 551 12.71 17.13 24.03
C ALA A 551 11.37 17.51 23.37
N GLY A 552 10.25 17.34 24.08
CA GLY A 552 8.99 17.85 23.57
C GLY A 552 7.80 17.78 24.52
N THR A 553 6.78 18.58 24.19
CA THR A 553 5.49 18.69 24.90
C THR A 553 4.33 18.61 23.89
N SER A 554 3.09 18.70 24.38
CA SER A 554 1.89 18.68 23.52
C SER A 554 1.96 19.75 22.42
N GLY A 555 1.81 19.34 21.15
CA GLY A 555 1.87 20.24 19.99
C GLY A 555 3.19 20.19 19.20
N SER A 556 4.09 19.27 19.53
CA SER A 556 5.39 19.12 18.85
C SER A 556 5.27 18.84 17.35
N VAL A 557 6.17 19.43 16.55
CA VAL A 557 6.26 19.26 15.09
C VAL A 557 6.94 17.92 14.75
N ALA A 558 6.45 17.24 13.72
CA ALA A 558 6.98 15.95 13.32
C ALA A 558 8.45 16.05 12.90
N THR A 559 9.29 15.16 13.43
CA THR A 559 10.74 15.12 13.17
C THR A 559 11.14 13.72 12.72
N ILE A 560 11.94 13.60 11.68
CA ILE A 560 12.46 12.32 11.16
C ILE A 560 13.95 12.23 11.45
N VAL A 561 14.40 11.08 11.96
CA VAL A 561 15.81 10.71 12.05
C VAL A 561 15.98 9.39 11.32
N ASP A 562 16.81 9.36 10.28
CA ASP A 562 16.91 8.25 9.35
C ASP A 562 18.37 7.91 9.02
N GLY A 563 18.74 6.63 9.06
CA GLY A 563 20.01 6.16 8.51
C GLY A 563 21.25 6.49 9.35
N ILE A 564 21.11 6.62 10.67
CA ILE A 564 22.26 6.83 11.57
C ILE A 564 22.50 5.62 12.47
N THR A 565 23.76 5.43 12.85
CA THR A 565 24.21 4.45 13.84
C THR A 565 24.56 5.16 15.14
N VAL A 566 23.97 4.73 16.26
CA VAL A 566 24.30 5.22 17.61
C VAL A 566 24.96 4.12 18.41
N GLN A 567 26.20 4.35 18.85
CA GLN A 567 26.99 3.31 19.51
C GLN A 567 27.81 3.76 20.71
N ASN A 568 28.26 2.76 21.47
CA ASN A 568 29.24 2.90 22.56
C ASN A 568 28.82 3.89 23.67
N SER A 569 27.53 4.22 23.80
CA SER A 569 27.06 5.01 24.93
C SER A 569 27.25 4.22 26.22
N THR A 570 27.89 4.83 27.21
CA THR A 570 28.10 4.23 28.54
C THR A 570 27.34 4.95 29.66
N LYS A 571 26.57 5.99 29.32
CA LYS A 571 25.90 6.89 30.28
C LYS A 571 24.45 7.12 29.82
N GLY A 572 23.50 6.82 30.71
CA GLY A 572 22.06 6.95 30.47
C GLY A 572 21.61 6.32 29.14
N SER A 573 20.51 6.80 28.57
CA SER A 573 20.00 6.32 27.26
C SER A 573 20.81 6.92 26.12
N ALA A 574 21.25 6.12 25.15
CA ALA A 574 21.96 6.63 23.97
C ALA A 574 21.08 7.62 23.18
N PHE A 575 19.79 7.29 23.02
CA PHE A 575 18.84 8.14 22.31
C PHE A 575 17.54 8.36 23.09
N GLY A 576 17.33 9.58 23.55
CA GLY A 576 16.05 10.04 24.10
C GLY A 576 15.09 10.56 23.04
N ILE A 577 13.93 9.92 22.89
CA ILE A 577 12.92 10.28 21.88
C ILE A 577 11.63 10.69 22.58
N ALA A 578 11.19 11.94 22.39
CA ALA A 578 9.89 12.43 22.83
C ALA A 578 9.03 12.91 21.65
N THR A 579 7.70 12.81 21.81
CA THR A 579 6.63 13.48 21.05
C THR A 579 6.88 13.73 19.56
N ALA A 580 6.16 12.98 18.72
CA ALA A 580 6.07 13.17 17.26
C ALA A 580 7.39 13.00 16.48
N THR A 581 8.38 12.34 17.07
CA THR A 581 9.64 11.99 16.39
C THR A 581 9.61 10.55 15.91
N THR A 582 9.96 10.35 14.64
CA THR A 582 10.13 9.03 14.02
C THR A 582 11.61 8.78 13.78
N VAL A 583 12.13 7.74 14.44
CA VAL A 583 13.48 7.22 14.20
C VAL A 583 13.35 5.96 13.35
N GLN A 584 14.00 5.94 12.19
CA GLN A 584 13.86 4.85 11.23
C GLN A 584 15.18 4.49 10.54
N ASN A 585 15.31 3.28 10.01
CA ASN A 585 16.51 2.84 9.28
C ASN A 585 17.80 3.05 10.09
N CYS A 586 17.72 2.97 11.42
CA CYS A 586 18.82 3.29 12.33
C CYS A 586 19.39 2.03 12.98
N ILE A 587 20.64 2.13 13.43
CA ILE A 587 21.32 1.06 14.17
C ILE A 587 21.67 1.55 15.58
N PHE A 588 21.42 0.71 16.58
CA PHE A 588 21.80 0.95 17.98
C PHE A 588 22.64 -0.21 18.49
N ARG A 589 23.94 0.01 18.68
CA ARG A 589 24.88 -1.08 19.01
C ARG A 589 25.84 -0.78 20.14
N ASN A 590 26.22 -1.82 20.88
CA ASN A 590 27.28 -1.77 21.88
C ASN A 590 27.04 -0.73 22.99
N ASN A 591 25.79 -0.31 23.22
CA ASN A 591 25.48 0.64 24.29
C ASN A 591 25.34 -0.11 25.62
N VAL A 592 25.88 0.45 26.70
CA VAL A 592 25.98 -0.19 28.01
C VAL A 592 25.49 0.78 29.08
N GLY A 593 24.49 0.38 29.88
CA GLY A 593 23.98 1.26 30.92
C GLY A 593 23.03 0.59 31.89
N THR A 594 22.75 1.30 32.97
CA THR A 594 21.87 0.86 34.06
C THR A 594 20.51 1.58 34.02
N GLU A 595 20.40 2.65 33.23
CA GLU A 595 19.14 3.39 33.04
C GLU A 595 18.21 2.69 32.03
N ALA A 596 16.98 3.19 31.95
CA ALA A 596 15.97 2.70 31.01
C ALA A 596 16.35 3.00 29.55
N GLY A 597 16.16 2.01 28.67
CA GLY A 597 16.28 2.20 27.22
C GLY A 597 17.68 2.61 26.79
N ILE A 598 18.69 1.80 27.10
CA ILE A 598 20.10 2.15 26.83
C ILE A 598 20.36 2.43 25.34
N ALA A 599 19.69 1.73 24.42
CA ALA A 599 19.71 2.05 23.00
C ALA A 599 18.78 3.24 22.71
N ALA A 600 17.51 3.11 23.08
CA ALA A 600 16.53 4.17 22.89
C ALA A 600 15.45 4.19 23.98
N THR A 601 15.07 5.41 24.40
CA THR A 601 13.94 5.67 25.28
C THR A 601 12.85 6.42 24.52
N LEU A 602 11.67 5.84 24.41
CA LEU A 602 10.54 6.40 23.65
C LEU A 602 9.41 6.86 24.59
N TYR A 603 9.05 8.13 24.49
CA TYR A 603 7.90 8.71 25.17
C TYR A 603 6.83 9.18 24.18
N SER A 604 5.56 9.07 24.56
CA SER A 604 4.36 9.64 23.93
C SER A 604 4.47 10.06 22.47
N ARG A 605 3.92 9.29 21.52
CA ARG A 605 3.97 9.52 20.05
C ARG A 605 5.37 9.41 19.41
N ALA A 606 6.39 9.02 20.16
CA ALA A 606 7.66 8.58 19.59
C ALA A 606 7.47 7.26 18.84
N ILE A 607 8.14 7.13 17.69
CA ILE A 607 8.14 5.94 16.86
C ILE A 607 9.59 5.53 16.60
N LEU A 608 9.94 4.29 16.91
CA LEU A 608 11.15 3.64 16.40
C LEU A 608 10.69 2.57 15.42
N LYS A 609 11.18 2.60 14.19
CA LYS A 609 10.81 1.61 13.19
C LYS A 609 11.92 1.19 12.27
N ASP A 610 11.78 0.07 11.59
CA ASP A 610 12.67 -0.36 10.51
C ASP A 610 14.15 -0.25 10.93
N SER A 611 14.49 -0.74 12.13
CA SER A 611 15.77 -0.43 12.79
C SER A 611 16.34 -1.66 13.48
N TYR A 612 17.64 -1.59 13.79
CA TYR A 612 18.38 -2.71 14.34
C TYR A 612 19.04 -2.38 15.68
N VAL A 613 18.68 -3.12 16.73
CA VAL A 613 19.14 -2.93 18.11
C VAL A 613 19.92 -4.17 18.54
N TYR A 614 21.26 -4.08 18.59
CA TYR A 614 22.06 -5.27 18.87
C TYR A 614 23.26 -5.08 19.79
N ASN A 615 23.60 -6.16 20.49
CA ASN A 615 24.75 -6.21 21.41
C ASN A 615 24.74 -5.09 22.47
N ASN A 616 23.56 -4.65 22.91
CA ASN A 616 23.43 -3.67 23.99
C ASN A 616 23.34 -4.39 25.35
N LYS A 617 23.89 -3.77 26.39
CA LYS A 617 23.83 -4.27 27.77
C LYS A 617 22.96 -3.36 28.62
N SER A 618 21.82 -3.86 29.07
CA SER A 618 20.79 -3.06 29.74
C SER A 618 20.33 -3.67 31.07
N ASP A 619 19.91 -2.82 32.02
CA ASP A 619 19.22 -3.28 33.24
C ASP A 619 17.69 -3.13 33.14
N ASN A 620 17.21 -2.42 32.11
CA ASN A 620 15.85 -1.91 31.98
C ASN A 620 15.41 -1.83 30.51
N GLY A 621 15.73 -2.87 29.73
CA GLY A 621 15.51 -2.97 28.28
C GLY A 621 16.52 -2.18 27.45
N ALA A 622 16.98 -2.77 26.34
CA ALA A 622 17.72 -2.04 25.31
C ALA A 622 16.86 -0.91 24.76
N VAL A 623 15.59 -1.20 24.49
CA VAL A 623 14.56 -0.19 24.21
C VAL A 623 13.58 -0.11 25.36
N TYR A 624 13.24 1.12 25.76
CA TYR A 624 12.21 1.41 26.74
C TYR A 624 11.10 2.26 26.12
N THR A 625 9.84 1.91 26.39
CA THR A 625 8.68 2.67 25.91
C THR A 625 7.77 3.11 27.05
N GLY A 626 7.25 4.33 26.98
CA GLY A 626 6.31 4.88 27.97
C GLY A 626 5.43 5.99 27.39
N GLY A 627 4.27 5.62 26.84
CA GLY A 627 3.24 6.58 26.45
C GLY A 627 2.55 7.23 27.66
N THR A 628 1.81 8.31 27.41
CA THR A 628 1.07 9.02 28.48
C THR A 628 -0.41 8.63 28.54
N ASN A 629 -1.02 8.25 27.43
CA ASN A 629 -2.42 7.80 27.32
C ASN A 629 -2.68 7.13 25.96
N ALA A 630 -3.88 6.61 25.75
CA ALA A 630 -4.29 5.92 24.52
C ALA A 630 -4.18 6.78 23.23
N SER A 631 -4.21 8.11 23.34
CA SER A 631 -4.01 9.01 22.19
C SER A 631 -2.55 9.40 21.98
N ASN A 632 -1.67 9.02 22.91
CA ASN A 632 -0.25 9.37 22.91
C ASN A 632 0.59 8.14 23.24
N ILE A 633 0.43 7.10 22.41
CA ILE A 633 1.16 5.84 22.51
C ILE A 633 2.58 5.96 21.96
N ALA A 634 3.53 5.23 22.55
CA ALA A 634 4.87 5.03 21.97
C ALA A 634 4.86 3.77 21.09
N LYS A 635 5.53 3.81 19.94
CA LYS A 635 5.50 2.71 18.95
C LYS A 635 6.89 2.16 18.64
N VAL A 636 6.99 0.84 18.53
CA VAL A 636 8.18 0.11 18.05
C VAL A 636 7.72 -0.85 16.95
N LEU A 637 8.13 -0.61 15.71
CA LEU A 637 7.54 -1.27 14.54
C LEU A 637 8.64 -1.87 13.64
N ASN A 638 8.60 -3.15 13.31
CA ASN A 638 9.60 -3.75 12.43
C ASN A 638 11.05 -3.50 12.93
N VAL A 639 11.28 -3.78 14.21
CA VAL A 639 12.60 -3.62 14.84
C VAL A 639 13.16 -4.97 15.21
N ARG A 640 14.45 -5.15 14.92
CA ARG A 640 15.19 -6.35 15.23
C ARG A 640 16.04 -6.16 16.48
N PHE A 641 15.92 -7.09 17.41
CA PHE A 641 16.65 -7.12 18.68
C PHE A 641 17.54 -8.37 18.72
N GLU A 642 18.84 -8.18 18.50
CA GLU A 642 19.82 -9.28 18.49
C GLU A 642 20.84 -9.17 19.62
N GLY A 643 21.09 -10.26 20.34
CA GLY A 643 22.31 -10.34 21.17
C GLY A 643 22.34 -9.35 22.34
N ASN A 644 21.20 -8.75 22.70
CA ASN A 644 21.13 -7.83 23.83
C ASN A 644 21.17 -8.62 25.13
N THR A 645 21.96 -8.16 26.10
CA THR A 645 22.13 -8.86 27.38
C THR A 645 21.85 -7.96 28.55
N TYR A 646 21.74 -8.55 29.74
CA TYR A 646 21.71 -7.76 30.96
C TYR A 646 23.07 -7.07 31.20
N ASN A 647 23.08 -5.96 31.95
CA ASN A 647 24.31 -5.32 32.41
C ASN A 647 24.67 -5.78 33.84
N THR A 648 23.82 -5.45 34.81
CA THR A 648 23.97 -5.77 36.23
C THR A 648 22.75 -6.49 36.83
N LYS A 649 21.55 -6.31 36.25
CA LYS A 649 20.27 -6.86 36.74
C LYS A 649 19.50 -7.60 35.65
N ILE A 650 18.81 -8.66 36.05
CA ILE A 650 18.07 -9.56 35.15
C ILE A 650 16.54 -9.48 35.32
N GLU A 651 16.03 -8.43 35.97
CA GLU A 651 14.64 -8.39 36.47
C GLU A 651 13.64 -7.62 35.58
N ASN A 652 14.13 -6.81 34.63
CA ASN A 652 13.30 -5.81 33.92
C ASN A 652 13.38 -5.88 32.39
N GLY A 653 13.74 -7.04 31.85
CA GLY A 653 13.92 -7.25 30.41
C GLY A 653 15.24 -6.69 29.85
N VAL A 654 15.77 -7.36 28.81
CA VAL A 654 17.04 -6.96 28.16
C VAL A 654 16.84 -6.50 26.72
N GLY A 655 15.88 -7.08 25.98
CA GLY A 655 15.49 -6.63 24.65
C GLY A 655 14.65 -5.35 24.73
N LEU A 656 13.37 -5.50 25.08
CA LEU A 656 12.43 -4.39 25.18
C LEU A 656 11.68 -4.38 26.52
N ARG A 657 11.61 -3.20 27.15
CA ARG A 657 10.77 -2.93 28.32
C ARG A 657 9.64 -1.96 27.97
N ALA A 658 8.42 -2.48 27.90
CA ALA A 658 7.22 -1.68 27.71
C ALA A 658 6.63 -1.27 29.06
N ASN A 659 6.71 0.02 29.40
CA ASN A 659 6.18 0.49 30.66
C ASN A 659 4.66 0.65 30.61
N GLN A 660 4.15 1.47 29.70
CA GLN A 660 2.72 1.74 29.55
C GLN A 660 2.40 2.36 28.18
N TYR A 661 1.15 2.24 27.73
CA TYR A 661 0.63 2.83 26.48
C TYR A 661 1.60 2.66 25.31
N SER A 662 2.04 1.42 25.12
CA SER A 662 3.03 1.05 24.12
C SER A 662 2.43 0.09 23.11
N ASN A 663 2.82 0.25 21.84
CA ASN A 663 2.38 -0.59 20.75
C ASN A 663 3.62 -1.11 20.01
N ILE A 664 3.84 -2.42 20.10
CA ILE A 664 5.03 -3.10 19.55
C ILE A 664 4.54 -4.06 18.46
N GLN A 665 5.11 -3.96 17.26
CA GLN A 665 4.59 -4.66 16.08
C GLN A 665 5.70 -5.22 15.19
N ALA A 666 5.50 -6.40 14.63
CA ALA A 666 6.37 -6.99 13.61
C ALA A 666 7.85 -7.05 14.05
N CYS A 667 8.12 -7.23 15.34
CA CYS A 667 9.48 -7.17 15.88
C CYS A 667 10.08 -8.58 16.02
N GLU A 668 11.38 -8.68 15.76
CA GLU A 668 12.16 -9.90 15.95
C GLU A 668 13.03 -9.79 17.20
N PHE A 669 13.04 -10.83 18.03
CA PHE A 669 13.89 -10.91 19.22
C PHE A 669 14.62 -12.23 19.22
N TYR A 670 15.93 -12.20 18.95
CA TYR A 670 16.74 -13.41 18.97
C TYR A 670 18.12 -13.23 19.57
N ASN A 671 18.69 -14.35 20.02
CA ASN A 671 20.03 -14.39 20.59
C ASN A 671 20.20 -13.48 21.84
N ASN A 672 19.12 -12.97 22.43
CA ASN A 672 19.16 -12.11 23.61
C ASN A 672 19.29 -12.95 24.89
N SER A 673 19.86 -12.38 25.95
CA SER A 673 20.09 -13.10 27.21
C SER A 673 19.80 -12.28 28.47
N SER A 674 18.78 -12.70 29.22
CA SER A 674 18.54 -12.27 30.61
C SER A 674 19.01 -13.32 31.63
N LYS A 675 19.68 -14.38 31.17
CA LYS A 675 20.11 -15.50 32.00
C LYS A 675 21.41 -15.18 32.74
N LYS A 676 21.42 -15.37 34.06
CA LYS A 676 22.62 -15.30 34.89
C LYS A 676 22.83 -16.65 35.59
N ASP A 677 23.91 -17.33 35.26
CA ASP A 677 24.18 -18.70 35.72
C ASP A 677 22.99 -19.63 35.41
N THR A 678 22.29 -20.12 36.43
CA THR A 678 21.07 -20.95 36.30
C THR A 678 19.77 -20.14 36.41
N ASP A 679 19.83 -18.84 36.72
CA ASP A 679 18.65 -17.97 36.85
C ASP A 679 18.18 -17.48 35.48
N MET A 680 16.95 -17.84 35.12
CA MET A 680 16.29 -17.49 33.86
C MET A 680 15.58 -16.15 33.98
N GLY A 681 16.35 -15.08 34.17
CA GLY A 681 15.84 -13.73 34.42
C GLY A 681 14.72 -13.27 33.47
N ARG A 682 13.99 -12.23 33.88
CA ARG A 682 12.72 -11.83 33.26
C ARG A 682 12.93 -11.02 31.98
N GLY A 683 12.25 -11.44 30.90
CA GLY A 683 12.12 -10.69 29.66
C GLY A 683 13.39 -10.68 28.80
N SER A 684 13.94 -11.85 28.46
CA SER A 684 15.06 -11.93 27.51
C SER A 684 14.70 -11.24 26.17
N ALA A 685 13.43 -11.34 25.76
CA ALA A 685 12.88 -10.55 24.66
C ALA A 685 12.05 -9.35 25.14
N ILE A 686 10.95 -9.62 25.88
CA ILE A 686 9.93 -8.62 26.20
C ILE A 686 9.59 -8.63 27.70
N TYR A 687 9.56 -7.43 28.28
CA TYR A 687 8.97 -7.17 29.58
C TYR A 687 7.84 -6.14 29.43
N SER A 688 6.60 -6.53 29.77
CA SER A 688 5.46 -5.60 29.88
C SER A 688 5.15 -5.26 31.33
N HIS A 689 5.03 -3.97 31.65
CA HIS A 689 4.77 -3.52 33.02
C HIS A 689 3.29 -3.25 33.32
N THR A 690 2.44 -2.93 32.34
CA THR A 690 1.03 -2.55 32.56
C THR A 690 0.09 -3.07 31.47
N ALA A 691 -1.21 -3.12 31.77
CA ALA A 691 -2.27 -3.62 30.88
C ALA A 691 -2.54 -2.77 29.63
N THR A 692 -1.91 -1.59 29.50
CA THR A 692 -2.10 -0.67 28.38
C THR A 692 -1.11 -0.91 27.24
N ASN A 693 -0.27 -1.94 27.36
CA ASN A 693 0.67 -2.32 26.33
C ASN A 693 0.08 -3.38 25.40
N GLU A 694 0.37 -3.25 24.11
CA GLU A 694 -0.10 -4.14 23.06
C GLU A 694 1.08 -4.59 22.19
N PHE A 695 1.16 -5.88 21.93
CA PHE A 695 2.20 -6.54 21.14
C PHE A 695 1.54 -7.40 20.06
N TYR A 696 1.98 -7.22 18.82
CA TYR A 696 1.43 -7.90 17.66
C TYR A 696 2.57 -8.45 16.79
N HIS A 697 2.40 -9.67 16.27
CA HIS A 697 3.31 -10.22 15.25
C HIS A 697 4.76 -10.16 15.75
N CYS A 698 5.05 -10.76 16.89
CA CYS A 698 6.41 -10.79 17.44
C CYS A 698 7.02 -12.18 17.24
N LEU A 699 8.18 -12.23 16.59
CA LEU A 699 8.95 -13.46 16.38
C LEU A 699 10.08 -13.51 17.42
N ILE A 700 10.04 -14.49 18.31
CA ILE A 700 10.92 -14.57 19.48
C ILE A 700 11.61 -15.92 19.49
N TYR A 701 12.90 -15.97 19.18
CA TYR A 701 13.60 -17.24 19.04
C TYR A 701 15.03 -17.25 19.57
N ASN A 702 15.52 -18.42 19.98
CA ASN A 702 16.94 -18.59 20.36
C ASN A 702 17.44 -17.60 21.43
N ASN A 703 16.58 -17.23 22.40
CA ASN A 703 16.97 -16.40 23.54
C ASN A 703 17.28 -17.27 24.79
N ASP A 704 18.11 -16.76 25.70
CA ASP A 704 18.37 -17.36 27.02
C ASP A 704 17.71 -16.55 28.15
N GLY A 705 16.93 -17.22 29.00
CA GLY A 705 16.12 -16.60 30.05
C GLY A 705 14.66 -16.47 29.64
N LEU A 706 13.78 -16.05 30.55
CA LEU A 706 12.33 -15.97 30.32
C LEU A 706 12.00 -15.01 29.16
N PRO A 707 11.54 -15.49 27.99
CA PRO A 707 11.37 -14.66 26.80
C PRO A 707 10.33 -13.55 26.97
N VAL A 708 9.13 -13.92 27.42
CA VAL A 708 8.00 -13.00 27.55
C VAL A 708 7.53 -12.93 28.99
N PHE A 709 7.66 -11.76 29.61
CA PHE A 709 7.12 -11.46 30.92
C PHE A 709 6.01 -10.41 30.81
N LEU A 710 4.78 -10.77 31.16
CA LEU A 710 3.62 -9.87 31.11
C LEU A 710 3.09 -9.54 32.51
N ASN A 711 3.22 -8.28 32.92
CA ASN A 711 2.55 -7.72 34.09
C ASN A 711 1.33 -6.86 33.66
N GLY A 712 0.51 -7.45 32.80
CA GLY A 712 -0.57 -6.81 32.05
C GLY A 712 -0.21 -6.64 30.56
N GLY A 713 -1.23 -6.71 29.71
CA GLY A 713 -1.16 -6.30 28.29
C GLY A 713 -1.73 -7.35 27.34
N LYS A 714 -1.78 -7.01 26.05
CA LYS A 714 -2.20 -7.92 24.98
C LYS A 714 -0.98 -8.38 24.19
N PHE A 715 -0.82 -9.68 24.01
CA PHE A 715 0.29 -10.29 23.28
C PHE A 715 -0.27 -11.29 22.26
N LEU A 716 -0.39 -10.85 21.01
CA LEU A 716 -1.20 -11.52 20.02
C LEU A 716 -0.36 -11.92 18.80
N ASN A 717 -0.72 -13.06 18.20
CA ASN A 717 -0.22 -13.48 16.90
C ASN A 717 1.31 -13.58 16.85
N ALA A 718 1.90 -14.26 17.82
CA ALA A 718 3.35 -14.33 18.01
C ALA A 718 3.87 -15.77 17.95
N THR A 719 5.12 -15.92 17.51
CA THR A 719 5.83 -17.20 17.45
C THR A 719 7.00 -17.15 18.42
N ILE A 720 7.04 -18.07 19.37
CA ILE A 720 8.05 -18.17 20.42
C ILE A 720 8.71 -19.53 20.31
N ALA A 721 9.93 -19.59 19.76
CA ALA A 721 10.54 -20.85 19.36
C ALA A 721 11.99 -21.03 19.79
N ASN A 722 12.40 -22.25 20.11
CA ASN A 722 13.80 -22.60 20.41
C ASN A 722 14.49 -21.69 21.46
N ASN A 723 13.75 -21.15 22.43
CA ASN A 723 14.34 -20.40 23.54
C ASN A 723 14.76 -21.35 24.68
N ARG A 724 15.83 -20.99 25.39
CA ARG A 724 16.25 -21.68 26.60
C ARG A 724 15.64 -20.99 27.82
N CYS A 725 14.59 -21.58 28.37
CA CYS A 725 13.78 -21.00 29.44
C CYS A 725 13.04 -22.07 30.26
N ASN A 726 12.58 -21.73 31.46
CA ASN A 726 11.72 -22.61 32.26
C ASN A 726 10.26 -22.54 31.78
N GLU A 727 9.84 -21.33 31.42
CA GLU A 727 8.56 -21.04 30.79
C GLU A 727 8.77 -19.99 29.67
N ALA A 728 8.03 -20.13 28.57
CA ALA A 728 8.16 -19.23 27.42
C ALA A 728 7.41 -17.91 27.64
N ILE A 729 6.24 -17.98 28.29
CA ILE A 729 5.41 -16.82 28.63
C ILE A 729 5.05 -16.90 30.12
N TYR A 730 5.30 -15.82 30.87
CA TYR A 730 4.90 -15.71 32.27
C TYR A 730 3.91 -14.57 32.48
N LEU A 731 2.75 -14.87 33.08
CA LEU A 731 1.69 -13.91 33.40
C LEU A 731 1.75 -13.53 34.89
N ALA A 732 2.32 -12.37 35.16
CA ALA A 732 2.62 -11.91 36.52
C ALA A 732 1.50 -11.10 37.19
N GLY A 733 0.66 -10.39 36.41
CA GLY A 733 -0.30 -9.44 36.97
C GLY A 733 -1.46 -10.12 37.66
N THR A 734 -1.61 -9.98 38.99
CA THR A 734 -2.70 -10.60 39.77
C THR A 734 -3.99 -9.77 39.79
N ASP A 735 -3.91 -8.51 39.38
CA ASP A 735 -4.98 -7.49 39.34
C ASP A 735 -5.08 -6.80 37.97
N ARG A 736 -4.29 -7.26 36.99
CA ARG A 736 -4.15 -6.66 35.65
C ARG A 736 -4.40 -7.71 34.60
N GLU A 737 -5.29 -7.42 33.66
CA GLU A 737 -5.64 -8.32 32.57
C GLU A 737 -4.43 -8.57 31.65
N ASN A 738 -4.14 -9.85 31.42
CA ASN A 738 -3.23 -10.31 30.37
C ASN A 738 -4.05 -11.06 29.32
N VAL A 739 -3.82 -10.75 28.05
CA VAL A 739 -4.42 -11.46 26.93
C VAL A 739 -3.31 -12.01 26.05
N VAL A 740 -3.24 -13.34 25.93
CA VAL A 740 -2.35 -14.02 24.98
C VAL A 740 -3.24 -14.77 24.01
N ALA A 741 -3.16 -14.46 22.71
CA ALA A 741 -3.95 -15.20 21.74
C ALA A 741 -3.29 -15.39 20.38
N ASN A 742 -3.66 -16.48 19.72
CA ASN A 742 -3.21 -16.82 18.36
C ASN A 742 -1.69 -17.00 18.29
N CYS A 743 -1.10 -17.52 19.36
CA CYS A 743 0.35 -17.67 19.48
C CYS A 743 0.79 -19.11 19.27
N LEU A 744 2.01 -19.28 18.77
CA LEU A 744 2.69 -20.55 18.60
C LEU A 744 3.93 -20.59 19.51
N VAL A 745 4.00 -21.58 20.40
CA VAL A 745 5.08 -21.73 21.40
C VAL A 745 5.70 -23.11 21.27
N ILE A 746 6.83 -23.24 20.56
CA ILE A 746 7.31 -24.55 20.09
C ILE A 746 8.82 -24.72 20.27
N GLY A 747 9.29 -25.90 20.67
CA GLY A 747 10.73 -26.22 20.70
C GLY A 747 11.52 -25.51 21.82
N ASN A 748 10.84 -24.80 22.72
CA ASN A 748 11.48 -24.16 23.87
C ASN A 748 11.90 -25.23 24.89
N ARG A 749 13.10 -25.10 25.46
CA ARG A 749 13.65 -26.10 26.40
C ARG A 749 14.20 -25.47 27.68
N THR A 750 14.11 -26.20 28.78
CA THR A 750 14.79 -25.86 30.04
C THR A 750 16.30 -26.08 29.92
N ILE A 751 17.06 -25.71 30.96
CA ILE A 751 18.51 -25.94 30.98
C ILE A 751 18.86 -27.44 31.03
N GLU A 752 17.95 -28.28 31.52
CA GLU A 752 18.03 -29.74 31.51
C GLU A 752 17.45 -30.37 30.23
N ASP A 753 17.20 -29.56 29.20
CA ASP A 753 16.69 -30.00 27.89
C ASP A 753 15.31 -30.67 27.93
N LYS A 754 14.46 -30.25 28.86
CA LYS A 754 13.05 -30.66 28.92
C LYS A 754 12.17 -29.65 28.19
N PRO A 755 11.01 -30.02 27.63
CA PRO A 755 10.03 -29.05 27.13
C PRO A 755 9.72 -27.98 28.19
N ALA A 756 9.92 -26.72 27.83
CA ALA A 756 9.59 -25.58 28.70
C ALA A 756 8.07 -25.41 28.76
N LYS A 757 7.54 -24.90 29.88
CA LYS A 757 6.11 -24.59 29.95
C LYS A 757 5.76 -23.53 28.91
N ALA A 758 4.69 -23.74 28.16
CA ALA A 758 4.25 -22.76 27.17
C ALA A 758 3.83 -21.44 27.82
N VAL A 759 3.04 -21.55 28.89
CA VAL A 759 2.57 -20.43 29.71
C VAL A 759 2.61 -20.83 31.18
N ASP A 760 3.07 -19.93 32.05
CA ASP A 760 2.94 -20.04 33.51
C ASP A 760 2.36 -18.75 34.11
N ILE A 761 1.80 -18.84 35.31
CA ILE A 761 1.09 -17.72 35.97
C ILE A 761 1.51 -17.55 37.43
N ALA A 762 1.49 -16.31 37.94
CA ALA A 762 1.93 -16.01 39.30
C ALA A 762 1.02 -16.56 40.41
N SER A 763 -0.26 -16.78 40.14
CA SER A 763 -1.24 -17.31 41.12
C SER A 763 -2.36 -18.07 40.40
N ALA A 764 -2.75 -19.24 40.91
CA ALA A 764 -3.85 -20.04 40.35
C ALA A 764 -5.22 -19.35 40.45
N GLU A 765 -5.36 -18.32 41.30
CA GLU A 765 -6.58 -17.52 41.46
C GLU A 765 -6.66 -16.33 40.49
N ASN A 766 -5.72 -16.22 39.56
CA ASN A 766 -5.63 -15.11 38.63
C ASN A 766 -6.69 -15.19 37.52
N THR A 767 -7.93 -14.84 37.88
CA THR A 767 -9.14 -14.95 37.02
C THR A 767 -9.22 -13.91 35.89
N GLY A 768 -8.31 -12.94 35.87
CA GLY A 768 -8.26 -11.87 34.86
C GLY A 768 -7.42 -12.20 33.62
N ASN A 769 -6.76 -13.34 33.55
CA ASN A 769 -5.94 -13.72 32.39
C ASN A 769 -6.74 -14.50 31.36
N THR A 770 -6.52 -14.20 30.09
CA THR A 770 -7.05 -14.96 28.96
C THR A 770 -5.89 -15.47 28.12
N VAL A 771 -5.80 -16.80 27.98
CA VAL A 771 -4.95 -17.44 26.98
C VAL A 771 -5.87 -18.18 26.01
N ALA A 772 -5.80 -17.89 24.73
CA ALA A 772 -6.69 -18.47 23.72
C ALA A 772 -5.95 -18.85 22.44
N SER A 773 -6.36 -19.94 21.76
CA SER A 773 -5.80 -20.32 20.46
C SER A 773 -4.27 -20.41 20.51
N LEU A 774 -3.77 -21.36 21.31
CA LEU A 774 -2.35 -21.54 21.61
C LEU A 774 -1.86 -22.87 21.03
N GLY A 775 -0.91 -22.81 20.10
CA GLY A 775 -0.18 -24.00 19.63
C GLY A 775 1.07 -24.25 20.47
N THR A 776 1.35 -25.49 20.88
CA THR A 776 2.54 -25.80 21.70
C THR A 776 2.97 -27.26 21.71
N ASP A 777 4.27 -27.53 21.91
CA ASP A 777 4.82 -28.89 22.16
C ASP A 777 4.85 -29.30 23.63
N TYR A 778 4.43 -28.43 24.55
CA TYR A 778 4.26 -28.77 25.96
C TYR A 778 2.97 -29.57 26.20
N GLU A 779 3.10 -30.76 26.80
CA GLU A 779 1.97 -31.60 27.22
C GLU A 779 1.55 -31.29 28.66
N TRP A 780 0.32 -30.83 28.86
CA TRP A 780 -0.25 -30.63 30.20
C TRP A 780 -0.89 -31.91 30.73
N GLU A 781 -0.65 -32.25 32.01
CA GLU A 781 -1.42 -33.31 32.69
C GLU A 781 -2.93 -33.00 32.74
N THR A 782 -3.26 -31.72 32.92
CA THR A 782 -4.61 -31.18 32.77
C THR A 782 -4.47 -29.75 32.30
N THR A 783 -5.07 -29.43 31.15
CA THR A 783 -5.03 -28.06 30.61
C THR A 783 -5.64 -27.08 31.62
N PRO A 784 -4.90 -26.05 32.05
CA PRO A 784 -5.43 -25.07 32.98
C PRO A 784 -6.67 -24.35 32.43
N SER A 785 -7.63 -24.03 33.30
CA SER A 785 -8.92 -23.45 32.90
C SER A 785 -8.85 -22.07 32.25
N TYR A 786 -7.74 -21.34 32.45
CA TYR A 786 -7.49 -20.03 31.82
C TYR A 786 -6.99 -20.16 30.36
N ILE A 787 -6.62 -21.37 29.92
CA ILE A 787 -6.23 -21.68 28.55
C ILE A 787 -7.45 -22.21 27.80
N LYS A 788 -7.89 -21.49 26.78
CA LYS A 788 -8.99 -21.85 25.89
C LYS A 788 -8.42 -22.24 24.53
N ASN A 789 -8.93 -23.31 23.90
CA ASN A 789 -8.51 -23.74 22.57
C ASN A 789 -6.98 -23.86 22.43
N SER A 790 -6.38 -24.83 23.14
CA SER A 790 -4.97 -25.17 22.95
C SER A 790 -4.82 -26.34 21.98
N TYR A 791 -3.74 -26.33 21.21
CA TYR A 791 -3.38 -27.36 20.24
C TYR A 791 -1.99 -27.88 20.61
N THR A 792 -1.90 -29.16 20.96
CA THR A 792 -0.61 -29.82 21.19
C THR A 792 -0.04 -30.24 19.84
N LEU A 793 1.15 -29.73 19.50
CA LEU A 793 1.77 -29.85 18.19
C LEU A 793 3.25 -30.22 18.35
N THR A 794 3.77 -30.99 17.42
CA THR A 794 5.20 -31.27 17.25
C THR A 794 5.81 -30.29 16.24
N ALA A 795 7.14 -30.11 16.28
CA ALA A 795 7.84 -29.28 15.29
C ALA A 795 7.58 -29.75 13.84
N ASN A 796 7.40 -31.05 13.63
CA ASN A 796 7.10 -31.64 12.32
C ASN A 796 5.68 -31.34 11.83
N GLU A 797 4.72 -31.15 12.72
CA GLU A 797 3.34 -30.77 12.35
C GLU A 797 3.24 -29.27 12.03
N VAL A 798 4.11 -28.46 12.63
CA VAL A 798 4.23 -27.03 12.33
C VAL A 798 4.88 -26.79 10.96
N LYS A 799 5.84 -27.63 10.54
CA LYS A 799 6.49 -27.56 9.21
C LYS A 799 7.12 -26.20 8.92
N PHE A 800 8.08 -25.82 9.75
CA PHE A 800 8.92 -24.66 9.43
C PHE A 800 9.85 -24.97 8.24
N VAL A 801 10.09 -23.98 7.38
CA VAL A 801 10.90 -24.14 6.16
C VAL A 801 12.36 -24.45 6.48
N ALA A 802 12.99 -23.64 7.35
CA ALA A 802 14.40 -23.80 7.71
C ALA A 802 14.68 -23.22 9.11
N PRO A 803 14.02 -23.73 10.18
CA PRO A 803 14.20 -23.19 11.51
C PRO A 803 15.61 -23.46 12.02
N THR A 804 16.02 -22.76 13.08
CA THR A 804 17.26 -23.12 13.78
C THR A 804 17.18 -24.55 14.34
N ASP A 805 18.30 -25.26 14.38
CA ASP A 805 18.37 -26.64 14.88
C ASP A 805 18.88 -26.73 16.34
N PHE A 806 19.10 -25.59 16.97
CA PHE A 806 19.62 -25.46 18.34
C PHE A 806 18.71 -24.59 19.19
N VAL A 807 18.83 -24.74 20.51
CA VAL A 807 18.04 -24.01 21.51
C VAL A 807 18.89 -22.98 22.24
N GLY A 808 18.29 -21.82 22.51
CA GLY A 808 18.93 -20.71 23.20
C GLY A 808 19.93 -19.96 22.33
N ILE A 809 20.81 -19.18 22.96
CA ILE A 809 21.77 -18.34 22.25
C ILE A 809 22.80 -19.14 21.45
N SER A 810 23.24 -18.56 20.34
CA SER A 810 24.34 -19.10 19.52
C SER A 810 25.66 -19.14 20.29
N THR A 811 26.45 -20.18 20.05
CA THR A 811 27.78 -20.39 20.66
C THR A 811 28.87 -20.60 19.61
N THR A 812 28.51 -20.82 18.35
CA THR A 812 29.42 -20.97 17.21
C THR A 812 28.97 -20.07 16.05
N ASP A 813 29.85 -19.87 15.06
CA ASP A 813 29.52 -19.06 13.89
C ASP A 813 28.58 -19.79 12.94
N GLU A 814 28.60 -21.14 12.90
CA GLU A 814 27.61 -21.93 12.16
C GLU A 814 26.20 -21.68 12.70
N GLN A 815 26.03 -21.66 14.02
CA GLN A 815 24.74 -21.36 14.65
C GLN A 815 24.26 -19.93 14.36
N LYS A 816 25.17 -18.94 14.36
CA LYS A 816 24.81 -17.56 13.99
C LYS A 816 24.35 -17.45 12.55
N ALA A 817 24.97 -18.18 11.63
CA ALA A 817 24.63 -18.17 10.22
C ALA A 817 23.21 -18.73 9.93
N MET A 818 22.60 -19.44 10.89
CA MET A 818 21.23 -19.96 10.76
C MET A 818 20.15 -18.94 11.09
N PHE A 819 20.49 -17.79 11.69
CA PHE A 819 19.48 -16.80 12.06
C PHE A 819 18.90 -16.13 10.82
N SER A 820 17.64 -16.42 10.55
CA SER A 820 16.85 -15.78 9.52
C SER A 820 15.38 -15.83 9.89
N ALA A 821 14.67 -14.70 9.72
CA ALA A 821 13.22 -14.66 9.85
C ALA A 821 12.57 -15.71 8.93
N GLU A 822 13.09 -15.83 7.71
CA GLU A 822 12.63 -16.76 6.67
C GLU A 822 12.65 -18.22 7.13
N GLY A 823 13.56 -18.58 8.04
CA GLY A 823 13.65 -19.92 8.59
C GLY A 823 12.41 -20.35 9.36
N TRP A 824 11.66 -19.38 9.90
CA TRP A 824 10.46 -19.60 10.70
C TRP A 824 9.16 -19.55 9.90
N LYS A 825 9.23 -19.39 8.57
CA LYS A 825 8.07 -19.53 7.68
C LYS A 825 7.48 -20.92 7.79
N VAL A 826 6.19 -21.00 7.53
CA VAL A 826 5.43 -22.26 7.63
C VAL A 826 5.00 -22.72 6.25
N GLU A 827 5.09 -24.02 6.02
CA GLU A 827 4.69 -24.61 4.74
C GLU A 827 3.16 -24.67 4.60
N GLY A 828 2.68 -24.70 3.35
CA GLY A 828 1.26 -24.78 2.96
C GLY A 828 0.45 -25.94 3.54
N THR A 829 1.12 -26.91 4.16
CA THR A 829 0.49 -28.10 4.75
C THR A 829 0.64 -28.16 6.28
N SER A 830 1.01 -27.04 6.91
CA SER A 830 1.14 -26.92 8.36
C SER A 830 -0.20 -27.15 9.07
N GLU A 831 -0.16 -27.77 10.24
CA GLU A 831 -1.37 -27.99 11.06
C GLU A 831 -1.85 -26.72 11.80
N ILE A 832 -1.06 -25.65 11.78
CA ILE A 832 -1.40 -24.38 12.44
C ILE A 832 -2.34 -23.51 11.61
N ILE A 833 -2.59 -23.91 10.35
CA ILE A 833 -3.40 -23.16 9.40
C ILE A 833 -4.85 -23.08 9.89
N ASP A 834 -5.44 -21.89 9.85
CA ASP A 834 -6.82 -21.61 10.29
C ASP A 834 -7.12 -22.01 11.75
N LYS A 835 -6.11 -22.10 12.62
CA LYS A 835 -6.29 -22.51 14.04
C LYS A 835 -6.47 -21.34 15.00
N GLY A 836 -6.21 -20.11 14.56
CA GLY A 836 -6.42 -18.90 15.34
C GLY A 836 -7.89 -18.55 15.54
N ASP A 837 -8.10 -17.45 16.26
CA ASP A 837 -9.40 -16.88 16.58
C ASP A 837 -9.41 -15.39 16.23
N ASN A 838 -10.16 -15.07 15.18
CA ASN A 838 -10.29 -13.72 14.63
C ASN A 838 -10.95 -12.75 15.62
N SER A 839 -11.63 -13.22 16.66
CA SER A 839 -12.24 -12.34 17.67
C SER A 839 -11.22 -11.60 18.52
N PHE A 840 -9.98 -12.08 18.56
CA PHE A 840 -8.86 -11.38 19.20
C PHE A 840 -8.16 -10.39 18.27
N TRP A 841 -8.60 -10.26 17.01
CA TRP A 841 -8.05 -9.25 16.12
C TRP A 841 -8.25 -7.83 16.67
N SER A 842 -7.24 -6.99 16.45
CA SER A 842 -7.27 -5.57 16.79
C SER A 842 -7.07 -4.77 15.52
N ASP A 843 -7.88 -3.74 15.28
CA ASP A 843 -7.64 -2.78 14.18
C ASP A 843 -6.31 -2.03 14.33
N ALA A 844 -5.69 -2.08 15.51
CA ALA A 844 -4.35 -1.57 15.74
C ALA A 844 -3.26 -2.52 15.20
N ALA A 845 -3.52 -3.81 15.00
CA ALA A 845 -2.55 -4.81 14.53
C ALA A 845 -2.20 -4.59 13.03
N PRO A 846 -0.97 -4.89 12.61
CA PRO A 846 -0.61 -4.80 11.20
C PRO A 846 -1.38 -5.83 10.38
N MET A 847 -1.98 -5.41 9.27
CA MET A 847 -2.82 -6.27 8.42
C MET A 847 -2.03 -7.35 7.68
N PHE A 848 -0.73 -7.15 7.53
CA PHE A 848 0.17 -8.08 6.86
C PHE A 848 1.08 -8.79 7.86
N ASP A 849 1.39 -10.05 7.57
CA ASP A 849 2.33 -10.86 8.32
C ASP A 849 3.80 -10.54 7.93
N PHE A 850 4.76 -11.37 8.35
CA PHE A 850 6.18 -11.21 8.00
C PHE A 850 6.50 -11.47 6.51
N ASP A 851 5.61 -12.13 5.77
CA ASP A 851 5.74 -12.43 4.34
C ASP A 851 5.00 -11.42 3.45
N GLY A 852 4.38 -10.40 4.05
CA GLY A 852 3.52 -9.46 3.35
C GLY A 852 2.16 -10.07 2.96
N ASN A 853 1.83 -11.25 3.47
CA ASN A 853 0.54 -11.90 3.30
C ASN A 853 -0.51 -11.23 4.19
N ASN A 854 -1.71 -10.99 3.66
CA ASN A 854 -2.82 -10.48 4.46
C ASN A 854 -3.19 -11.52 5.52
N ARG A 855 -3.36 -11.10 6.78
CA ARG A 855 -3.78 -11.97 7.89
C ARG A 855 -5.13 -12.64 7.69
N PHE A 856 -5.98 -12.11 6.82
CA PHE A 856 -7.29 -12.70 6.52
C PHE A 856 -7.33 -13.22 5.08
N GLN A 857 -7.18 -14.53 4.91
CA GLN A 857 -7.22 -15.21 3.60
C GLN A 857 -8.37 -16.22 3.49
N ASP A 858 -9.62 -15.78 3.61
CA ASP A 858 -10.81 -16.65 3.63
C ASP A 858 -10.74 -17.73 4.73
N GLY A 859 -10.83 -17.32 6.00
CA GLY A 859 -10.80 -18.26 7.13
C GLY A 859 -10.46 -17.61 8.48
N ALA A 860 -10.06 -18.46 9.43
CA ALA A 860 -9.46 -17.99 10.68
C ALA A 860 -7.98 -17.69 10.44
N ILE A 861 -7.41 -16.76 11.19
CA ILE A 861 -5.98 -16.47 11.08
C ILE A 861 -5.13 -17.66 11.53
N ASP A 862 -3.98 -17.85 10.92
CA ASP A 862 -3.01 -18.87 11.35
C ASP A 862 -2.42 -18.53 12.73
N LEU A 863 -1.97 -19.57 13.45
CA LEU A 863 -1.24 -19.34 14.70
C LEU A 863 0.16 -18.79 14.43
N GLY A 864 0.56 -17.79 15.21
CA GLY A 864 1.88 -17.20 15.12
C GLY A 864 1.97 -15.99 14.16
N VAL A 865 3.21 -15.72 13.74
CA VAL A 865 3.56 -14.50 13.00
C VAL A 865 3.38 -14.59 11.49
N TYR A 866 3.20 -15.79 10.93
CA TYR A 866 3.02 -16.02 9.50
C TYR A 866 1.58 -16.43 9.20
N GLU A 867 1.09 -15.97 8.06
CA GLU A 867 -0.18 -16.35 7.46
C GLU A 867 0.11 -17.09 6.16
N THR A 868 -0.27 -18.35 6.12
CA THR A 868 -0.01 -19.22 4.98
C THR A 868 -0.85 -18.76 3.81
N LYS A 869 -0.20 -18.54 2.67
CA LYS A 869 -0.92 -18.17 1.45
C LYS A 869 -1.85 -19.31 1.03
N LYS A 870 -3.16 -19.10 1.10
CA LYS A 870 -4.12 -20.00 0.45
C LYS A 870 -4.09 -19.69 -1.03
N ASP A 871 -3.24 -20.39 -1.76
CA ASP A 871 -3.36 -20.38 -3.19
C ASP A 871 -4.80 -20.75 -3.56
N VAL A 872 -5.39 -19.97 -4.48
CA VAL A 872 -6.56 -20.43 -5.22
C VAL A 872 -6.08 -21.61 -6.05
N SER A 873 -6.00 -22.76 -5.40
CA SER A 873 -6.04 -24.03 -6.09
C SER A 873 -7.41 -24.08 -6.74
N VAL A 874 -7.43 -23.70 -8.02
CA VAL A 874 -8.36 -24.34 -8.93
C VAL A 874 -8.03 -25.82 -8.78
N SER A 875 -8.88 -26.54 -8.05
CA SER A 875 -8.91 -27.99 -8.10
C SER A 875 -9.31 -28.35 -9.52
N ILE A 876 -8.32 -28.39 -10.42
CA ILE A 876 -8.42 -29.23 -11.59
C ILE A 876 -8.32 -30.63 -11.02
N GLU A 877 -9.42 -31.37 -11.08
CA GLU A 877 -9.43 -32.79 -10.78
C GLU A 877 -8.22 -33.43 -11.48
N ASN A 878 -7.28 -33.93 -10.68
CA ASN A 878 -6.14 -34.71 -11.17
C ASN A 878 -6.67 -36.00 -11.79
N ASN A 879 -6.95 -35.99 -13.08
CA ASN A 879 -6.94 -37.20 -13.88
C ASN A 879 -5.49 -37.52 -14.25
N GLU A 880 -4.98 -38.54 -13.56
CA GLU A 880 -3.97 -39.53 -13.97
C GLU A 880 -2.57 -39.04 -14.44
N MET A 881 -1.55 -39.42 -13.65
CA MET A 881 -0.12 -39.66 -13.96
C MET A 881 0.46 -38.97 -15.23
N ASN A 882 1.16 -37.85 -15.06
CA ASN A 882 1.91 -37.22 -16.17
C ASN A 882 3.34 -37.75 -16.29
N ALA A 883 3.76 -38.05 -17.52
CA ALA A 883 5.06 -38.61 -17.90
C ALA A 883 6.23 -37.59 -17.96
N CYS A 884 5.97 -36.31 -17.66
CA CYS A 884 6.98 -35.24 -17.63
C CYS A 884 6.62 -34.15 -16.59
N ASP A 885 7.64 -33.60 -15.94
CA ASP A 885 7.59 -32.46 -15.02
C ASP A 885 8.39 -31.27 -15.55
N ILE A 886 8.00 -30.05 -15.14
CA ILE A 886 8.67 -28.79 -15.51
C ILE A 886 8.90 -27.95 -14.25
N TYR A 887 10.13 -27.49 -14.07
CA TYR A 887 10.56 -26.64 -12.95
C TYR A 887 11.13 -25.33 -13.51
N ALA A 888 10.74 -24.19 -12.94
CA ALA A 888 11.44 -22.93 -13.21
C ALA A 888 12.74 -22.88 -12.40
N VAL A 889 13.80 -22.37 -13.02
CA VAL A 889 15.11 -22.14 -12.38
C VAL A 889 15.61 -20.76 -12.81
N GLU A 890 16.60 -20.21 -12.08
CA GLU A 890 17.22 -18.94 -12.45
C GLU A 890 17.73 -18.99 -13.91
N GLY A 891 17.23 -18.05 -14.73
CA GLY A 891 17.55 -17.95 -16.15
C GLY A 891 16.98 -19.05 -17.05
N GLY A 892 15.99 -19.84 -16.61
CA GLY A 892 15.35 -20.84 -17.48
C GLY A 892 14.36 -21.81 -16.83
N ILE A 893 14.23 -22.98 -17.44
CA ILE A 893 13.44 -24.11 -16.96
C ILE A 893 14.24 -25.41 -17.00
N ILE A 894 13.84 -26.37 -16.17
CA ILE A 894 14.23 -27.77 -16.24
C ILE A 894 13.00 -28.58 -16.61
N VAL A 895 13.12 -29.44 -17.62
CA VAL A 895 12.10 -30.39 -18.05
C VAL A 895 12.61 -31.80 -17.74
N ASP A 896 11.93 -32.53 -16.88
CA ASP A 896 12.25 -33.93 -16.58
C ASP A 896 11.18 -34.85 -17.17
N CYS A 897 11.57 -35.72 -18.10
CA CYS A 897 10.64 -36.52 -18.88
C CYS A 897 10.99 -38.00 -18.84
N MET A 898 10.03 -38.89 -18.58
CA MET A 898 10.25 -40.34 -18.63
C MET A 898 10.32 -40.92 -20.06
N THR A 899 10.05 -40.11 -21.09
CA THR A 899 10.18 -40.48 -22.52
C THR A 899 10.55 -39.24 -23.34
N ASN A 900 11.06 -39.40 -24.55
CA ASN A 900 11.31 -38.27 -25.46
C ASN A 900 10.03 -37.47 -25.72
N ALA A 901 10.14 -36.14 -25.73
CA ALA A 901 9.03 -35.20 -25.94
C ALA A 901 9.38 -34.09 -26.94
N ILE A 902 8.37 -33.37 -27.43
CA ILE A 902 8.54 -32.11 -28.16
C ILE A 902 7.97 -30.98 -27.31
N MET A 903 8.82 -30.04 -26.91
CA MET A 903 8.45 -28.83 -26.17
C MET A 903 8.18 -27.68 -27.13
N GLU A 904 7.00 -27.07 -27.07
CA GLU A 904 6.67 -25.81 -27.73
C GLU A 904 6.49 -24.72 -26.66
N ILE A 905 7.21 -23.62 -26.81
CA ILE A 905 7.23 -22.49 -25.88
C ILE A 905 6.40 -21.38 -26.50
N TYR A 906 5.44 -20.85 -25.75
CA TYR A 906 4.57 -19.77 -26.17
C TYR A 906 4.74 -18.56 -25.27
N ASN A 907 4.63 -17.37 -25.85
CA ASN A 907 4.46 -16.15 -25.06
C ASN A 907 3.01 -16.04 -24.54
N VAL A 908 2.76 -15.10 -23.63
CA VAL A 908 1.42 -14.85 -23.06
C VAL A 908 0.38 -14.39 -24.09
N ALA A 909 0.81 -13.95 -25.28
CA ALA A 909 -0.07 -13.63 -26.40
C ALA A 909 -0.46 -14.87 -27.23
N GLY A 910 -0.01 -16.07 -26.84
CA GLY A 910 -0.31 -17.33 -27.52
C GLY A 910 0.49 -17.58 -28.80
N GLN A 911 1.56 -16.83 -29.04
CA GLN A 911 2.46 -17.03 -30.18
C GLN A 911 3.56 -18.02 -29.80
N VAL A 912 3.84 -18.99 -30.69
CA VAL A 912 4.97 -19.93 -30.51
C VAL A 912 6.27 -19.15 -30.66
N ILE A 913 7.08 -19.14 -29.59
CA ILE A 913 8.43 -18.60 -29.55
C ILE A 913 9.39 -19.60 -30.17
N GLU A 914 9.31 -20.87 -29.76
CA GLU A 914 10.27 -21.89 -30.17
C GLU A 914 9.71 -23.31 -29.98
N SER A 915 10.23 -24.29 -30.74
CA SER A 915 9.92 -25.71 -30.60
C SER A 915 11.21 -26.53 -30.53
N VAL A 916 11.33 -27.36 -29.49
CA VAL A 916 12.57 -28.03 -29.08
C VAL A 916 12.29 -29.51 -28.78
N ASN A 917 13.16 -30.40 -29.23
CA ASN A 917 13.09 -31.81 -28.83
C ASN A 917 13.69 -31.99 -27.42
N ILE A 918 13.00 -32.71 -26.55
CA ILE A 918 13.42 -33.05 -25.19
C ILE A 918 13.70 -34.55 -25.14
N GLU A 919 14.88 -34.94 -24.68
CA GLU A 919 15.25 -36.35 -24.51
C GLU A 919 14.72 -36.90 -23.18
N GLU A 920 14.57 -38.21 -23.05
CA GLU A 920 14.27 -38.87 -21.78
C GLU A 920 15.31 -38.50 -20.70
N GLY A 921 14.81 -38.09 -19.52
CA GLY A 921 15.57 -37.57 -18.39
C GLY A 921 15.43 -36.06 -18.21
N GLN A 922 16.35 -35.48 -17.43
CA GLN A 922 16.31 -34.08 -17.02
C GLN A 922 17.08 -33.18 -18.02
N ASN A 923 16.38 -32.22 -18.61
CA ASN A 923 16.88 -31.32 -19.65
C ASN A 923 16.75 -29.87 -19.19
N ARG A 924 17.82 -29.07 -19.23
CA ARG A 924 17.79 -27.64 -18.91
C ARG A 924 17.62 -26.80 -20.17
N TYR A 925 16.74 -25.81 -20.11
CA TYR A 925 16.47 -24.87 -21.18
C TYR A 925 16.54 -23.43 -20.68
N ASN A 926 17.39 -22.59 -21.27
CA ASN A 926 17.53 -21.20 -20.86
C ASN A 926 16.41 -20.35 -21.47
N LEU A 927 15.77 -19.53 -20.65
CA LEU A 927 14.71 -18.60 -21.05
C LEU A 927 14.95 -17.26 -20.38
N ALA A 928 14.67 -16.17 -21.09
CA ALA A 928 14.71 -14.83 -20.49
C ALA A 928 13.60 -14.72 -19.44
N SER A 929 13.79 -13.83 -18.45
CA SER A 929 12.80 -13.55 -17.42
C SER A 929 11.44 -13.21 -18.05
N GLY A 930 10.38 -13.86 -17.60
CA GLY A 930 9.07 -13.73 -18.23
C GLY A 930 8.13 -14.89 -18.00
N ILE A 931 6.88 -14.71 -18.43
CA ILE A 931 5.83 -15.72 -18.36
C ILE A 931 5.71 -16.44 -19.69
N TYR A 932 5.78 -17.76 -19.66
CA TYR A 932 5.63 -18.62 -20.83
C TYR A 932 4.56 -19.67 -20.61
N ILE A 933 3.96 -20.13 -21.70
CA ILE A 933 3.14 -21.35 -21.71
C ILE A 933 3.96 -22.41 -22.44
N ILE A 934 4.21 -23.53 -21.78
CA ILE A 934 5.00 -24.65 -22.30
C ILE A 934 4.06 -25.79 -22.64
N HIS A 935 4.11 -26.26 -23.87
CA HIS A 935 3.41 -27.47 -24.34
C HIS A 935 4.44 -28.57 -24.55
N LEU A 936 4.41 -29.63 -23.76
CA LEU A 936 5.20 -30.84 -23.95
C LEU A 936 4.34 -31.92 -24.58
N LYS A 937 4.64 -32.28 -25.82
CA LYS A 937 4.00 -33.38 -26.56
C LYS A 937 4.81 -34.65 -26.32
N VAL A 938 4.26 -35.57 -25.54
CA VAL A 938 4.79 -36.93 -25.32
C VAL A 938 3.97 -37.95 -26.13
N ALA A 939 4.46 -39.18 -26.28
CA ALA A 939 3.81 -40.22 -27.07
C ALA A 939 2.33 -40.49 -26.67
N ASP A 940 2.00 -40.30 -25.39
CA ASP A 940 0.70 -40.63 -24.80
C ASP A 940 -0.16 -39.40 -24.44
N GLY A 941 0.25 -38.17 -24.78
CA GLY A 941 -0.52 -36.96 -24.46
C GLY A 941 0.23 -35.63 -24.57
N ILE A 942 -0.44 -34.55 -24.16
CA ILE A 942 0.14 -33.20 -24.10
C ILE A 942 0.09 -32.69 -22.67
N VAL A 943 1.25 -32.31 -22.13
CA VAL A 943 1.37 -31.61 -20.85
C VAL A 943 1.48 -30.12 -21.11
N VAL A 944 0.58 -29.33 -20.54
CA VAL A 944 0.62 -27.85 -20.63
C VAL A 944 0.93 -27.27 -19.26
N ARG A 945 1.88 -26.34 -19.20
CA ARG A 945 2.26 -25.62 -17.97
C ARG A 945 2.51 -24.16 -18.25
N LYS A 946 2.03 -23.30 -17.36
CA LYS A 946 2.45 -21.90 -17.29
C LYS A 946 3.67 -21.81 -16.38
N VAL A 947 4.75 -21.22 -16.86
CA VAL A 947 5.99 -21.05 -16.09
C VAL A 947 6.35 -19.57 -16.02
N LEU A 948 6.74 -19.12 -14.84
CA LEU A 948 7.38 -17.83 -14.63
C LEU A 948 8.87 -18.10 -14.46
N VAL A 949 9.67 -17.60 -15.40
CA VAL A 949 11.13 -17.64 -15.31
C VAL A 949 11.56 -16.32 -14.68
N GLN A 950 12.33 -16.39 -13.59
CA GLN A 950 12.89 -15.22 -12.91
C GLN A 950 14.29 -14.93 -13.44
#